data_AF-A0A7X1KVE8-F1
#
_entry.id   AF-A0A7X1KVE8-F1
#
_cell.length_a   1.000
_cell.length_b   1.000
_cell.length_c   1.000
_cell.angle_alpha   90.00
_cell.angle_beta   90.00
_cell.angle_gamma   90.00
#
_symmetry.space_group_name_H-M   'P 1'
#
loop_
_entity.id
_entity.type
_entity.pdbx_description
1 polymer ?
#
loop_
_entity_poly.entity_id
_entity_poly.type
_entity_poly.pdbx_seq_one_letter_code
_entity_poly.pdbx_strand_id
1 'polypeptide(L)'
;MTGATPLSAENVSAIADRYYANFPDLRECARDWGIKLLKFHTHLDLDPDTVYWHDFDNAQNNPRAFTGQQHMGKPKETLTVTELVLRRFKTFYQVNFDLLDQMSGFYTVQQAGIYNETNQVPLAPSQIMKAFWATDFSSHYKKRLDAFLRDYADDGRVLIKILFFSFSWNAYNSGALSNRELRLVFDTLAGPIAGPPTLEDLKRLHTTRTQATVKSFTLGDLTSFDILRITTGKGPQILYIPAAWFRVFHNEQQMYDWVAETAAHEQGRERLIAHFDTPGESILPPRGLLLATLERIRTTPWQAGQRMLNGNATTIDKDVFSLLFDTVGKRLKLDARQLLNGNHELRRELFLVDLEAFMRIVTPMAPADPAVALVAVAAGSIAFGTHLANAVHGTVPKARQAAFRAAILDALNILLDMPLLRGVGDEAIAELGNFEELGAALDLDSTDLAQIDRVTPGGSPLDLIATDEDLTGLPEGTGIYQGVFTNPDGQHYIRLEGKIFQVTHIDSLERWVIVDPIAPEQITGSYPVQRSWTGHWELFTMTAPENLAASTEALAAFDTSPGFRDITAMLVNPGAHQLMTGPIDSVLRTARSQLIELRTNLGKEAEAFFLTSTPQHSPRLPAVSTTMTPKEFFTQVYASNTGVVVNEARNAVGSCQLLIKYMSTLKAQQVKTLYVQGLLKDLHQDLLDRFHATGILGRDLEKKLRDLHNRGTTLDSGRYTLRQVLVEARRQGISVKALDCAASLSTDGLSNPAPHLQQRLRVYYAYKRIEALQSLKPDEKWLALTDQTVANHYSRTPGLANLIGTPSLRVKLVDGDQPLRFGLDTGEVLTPGLIPIRGDISLKMPAAGKGSGIEA
;
A
#
# COMPACT_ATOMS: atom_id res chain seq x y z
N MET A 1 0.19 52.28 -6.47
CA MET A 1 0.93 51.05 -6.81
C MET A 1 1.29 50.36 -5.51
N THR A 2 0.36 49.62 -4.92
CA THR A 2 0.63 48.74 -3.77
C THR A 2 1.29 47.48 -4.35
N GLY A 3 2.59 47.29 -4.09
CA GLY A 3 3.34 46.17 -4.65
C GLY A 3 2.77 44.86 -4.13
N ALA A 4 2.32 43.99 -5.03
CA ALA A 4 1.81 42.68 -4.68
C ALA A 4 2.91 41.86 -3.99
N THR A 5 2.59 41.23 -2.87
CA THR A 5 3.57 40.46 -2.10
C THR A 5 3.92 39.16 -2.83
N PRO A 6 5.19 38.94 -3.23
CA PRO A 6 5.58 37.72 -3.91
C PRO A 6 5.39 36.51 -2.98
N LEU A 7 5.00 35.38 -3.56
CA LEU A 7 4.89 34.13 -2.81
C LEU A 7 6.29 33.64 -2.42
N SER A 8 6.50 33.30 -1.15
CA SER A 8 7.82 32.87 -0.65
C SER A 8 7.67 31.80 0.41
N ALA A 9 8.73 31.00 0.60
CA ALA A 9 8.77 30.03 1.68
C ALA A 9 8.54 30.68 3.06
N GLU A 10 8.99 31.91 3.26
CA GLU A 10 8.85 32.65 4.53
C GLU A 10 7.38 33.00 4.82
N ASN A 11 6.68 33.65 3.90
CA ASN A 11 5.30 34.07 4.15
C ASN A 11 4.32 32.89 4.22
N VAL A 12 4.53 31.83 3.43
CA VAL A 12 3.73 30.60 3.48
C VAL A 12 4.02 29.82 4.77
N SER A 13 5.28 29.74 5.20
CA SER A 13 5.64 29.14 6.49
C SER A 13 4.93 29.83 7.65
N ALA A 14 4.89 31.16 7.66
CA ALA A 14 4.22 31.93 8.71
C ALA A 14 2.70 31.68 8.75
N ILE A 15 2.07 31.49 7.59
CA ILE A 15 0.65 31.11 7.49
C ILE A 15 0.44 29.68 8.01
N ALA A 16 1.25 28.72 7.57
CA ALA A 16 1.16 27.33 8.01
C ALA A 16 1.38 27.19 9.52
N ASP A 17 2.41 27.83 10.07
CA ASP A 17 2.73 27.81 11.50
C ASP A 17 1.63 28.45 12.34
N ARG A 18 1.10 29.61 11.91
CA ARG A 18 -0.02 30.28 12.59
C ARG A 18 -1.29 29.43 12.55
N TYR A 19 -1.60 28.80 11.41
CA TYR A 19 -2.75 27.94 11.26
C TYR A 19 -2.67 26.73 12.20
N TYR A 20 -1.52 26.02 12.20
CA TYR A 20 -1.31 24.84 13.04
C TYR A 20 -1.33 25.17 14.54
N ALA A 21 -0.63 26.23 14.96
CA ALA A 21 -0.53 26.60 16.37
C ALA A 21 -1.87 26.99 17.02
N ASN A 22 -2.84 27.45 16.22
CA ASN A 22 -4.15 27.86 16.71
C ASN A 22 -5.24 26.79 16.53
N PHE A 23 -4.89 25.68 15.89
CA PHE A 23 -5.83 24.58 15.71
C PHE A 23 -6.23 24.00 17.08
N PRO A 24 -7.54 23.80 17.35
CA PRO A 24 -8.00 23.21 18.60
C PRO A 24 -7.93 21.68 18.55
N ASP A 25 -6.77 21.10 18.87
CA ASP A 25 -6.65 19.65 19.02
C ASP A 25 -7.51 19.14 20.19
N LEU A 26 -8.29 18.09 19.94
CA LEU A 26 -9.27 17.59 20.91
C LEU A 26 -8.60 16.98 22.14
N ARG A 27 -7.51 16.23 21.95
CA ARG A 27 -6.78 15.58 23.04
C ARG A 27 -6.04 16.61 23.88
N GLU A 28 -5.38 17.58 23.25
CA GLU A 28 -4.73 18.69 23.95
C GLU A 28 -5.77 19.53 24.71
N CYS A 29 -6.93 19.82 24.12
CA CYS A 29 -8.02 20.49 24.83
C CYS A 29 -8.48 19.67 26.05
N ALA A 30 -8.59 18.35 25.93
CA ALA A 30 -8.95 17.47 27.05
C ALA A 30 -7.85 17.40 28.10
N ARG A 31 -6.58 17.42 27.70
CA ARG A 31 -5.42 17.47 28.58
C ARG A 31 -5.40 18.78 29.37
N ASP A 32 -5.55 19.92 28.71
CA ASP A 32 -5.65 21.24 29.34
C ASP A 32 -6.80 21.30 30.34
N TRP A 33 -7.91 20.64 30.00
CA TRP A 33 -9.06 20.50 30.89
C TRP A 33 -8.74 19.61 32.10
N GLY A 34 -8.06 18.49 31.88
CA GLY A 34 -7.55 17.60 32.93
C GLY A 34 -6.60 18.30 33.89
N ILE A 35 -5.66 19.12 33.39
CA ILE A 35 -4.76 19.95 34.20
C ILE A 35 -5.58 20.87 35.12
N LYS A 36 -6.59 21.56 34.58
CA LYS A 36 -7.46 22.44 35.37
C LYS A 36 -8.22 21.66 36.45
N LEU A 37 -8.74 20.49 36.12
CA LEU A 37 -9.45 19.63 37.07
C LEU A 37 -8.54 19.15 38.20
N LEU A 38 -7.36 18.61 37.88
CA LEU A 38 -6.41 18.12 38.87
C LEU A 38 -5.92 19.26 39.77
N LYS A 39 -5.52 20.39 39.19
CA LYS A 39 -5.08 21.57 39.95
C LYS A 39 -6.18 22.11 40.87
N PHE A 40 -7.42 22.15 40.40
CA PHE A 40 -8.55 22.65 41.18
C PHE A 40 -8.84 21.76 42.40
N HIS A 41 -8.81 20.44 42.24
CA HIS A 41 -9.20 19.52 43.32
C HIS A 41 -8.05 19.08 44.23
N THR A 42 -6.82 19.07 43.74
CA THR A 42 -5.65 18.57 44.51
C THR A 42 -4.71 19.68 44.98
N HIS A 43 -4.80 20.87 44.38
CA HIS A 43 -3.81 21.95 44.52
C HIS A 43 -2.39 21.57 44.06
N LEU A 44 -2.24 20.47 43.32
CA LEU A 44 -0.97 19.99 42.77
C LEU A 44 -0.89 20.23 41.26
N ASP A 45 0.31 20.49 40.76
CA ASP A 45 0.61 20.55 39.33
C ASP A 45 0.92 19.13 38.81
N LEU A 46 -0.14 18.35 38.60
CA LEU A 46 -0.05 16.97 38.10
C LEU A 46 -0.26 16.90 36.58
N ASP A 47 0.49 16.04 35.90
CA ASP A 47 0.23 15.74 34.49
C ASP A 47 -0.94 14.74 34.38
N PRO A 48 -2.07 15.11 33.75
CA PRO A 48 -3.21 14.21 33.58
C PRO A 48 -2.92 12.98 32.71
N ASP A 49 -1.85 12.98 31.92
CA ASP A 49 -1.42 11.79 31.15
C ASP A 49 -0.62 10.78 32.00
N THR A 50 -0.21 11.16 33.21
CA THR A 50 0.51 10.29 34.17
C THR A 50 -0.27 10.03 35.46
N VAL A 51 -1.51 10.53 35.54
CA VAL A 51 -2.45 10.22 36.62
C VAL A 51 -3.51 9.27 36.08
N TYR A 52 -3.65 8.12 36.73
CA TYR A 52 -4.48 7.02 36.29
C TYR A 52 -5.69 6.86 37.20
N TRP A 53 -6.89 6.90 36.63
CA TRP A 53 -8.09 6.35 37.25
C TRP A 53 -8.11 4.83 37.04
N HIS A 54 -8.23 4.09 38.14
CA HIS A 54 -8.33 2.63 38.12
C HIS A 54 -9.67 2.16 38.69
N ASP A 55 -10.39 1.33 37.93
CA ASP A 55 -11.62 0.62 38.31
C ASP A 55 -11.27 -0.79 38.79
N PHE A 56 -11.78 -1.25 39.93
CA PHE A 56 -11.46 -2.55 40.52
C PHE A 56 -12.70 -3.41 40.75
N ASP A 57 -12.47 -4.71 40.96
CA ASP A 57 -13.48 -5.69 41.37
C ASP A 57 -13.39 -6.05 42.87
N ASN A 58 -12.42 -5.46 43.58
CA ASN A 58 -12.14 -5.68 44.98
C ASN A 58 -11.92 -4.34 45.69
N ALA A 59 -12.23 -4.29 46.99
CA ALA A 59 -11.95 -3.16 47.87
C ALA A 59 -11.70 -3.68 49.29
N GLN A 60 -10.73 -3.11 49.99
CA GLN A 60 -10.43 -3.40 51.38
C GLN A 60 -10.34 -2.10 52.17
N ASN A 61 -10.91 -2.06 53.37
CA ASN A 61 -10.84 -0.88 54.21
C ASN A 61 -9.38 -0.56 54.58
N ASN A 62 -8.97 0.67 54.34
CA ASN A 62 -7.69 1.21 54.79
C ASN A 62 -7.89 2.67 55.23
N PRO A 63 -7.86 2.96 56.54
CA PRO A 63 -8.14 4.30 57.06
C PRO A 63 -7.06 5.33 56.70
N ARG A 64 -5.91 4.90 56.15
CA ARG A 64 -4.84 5.80 55.68
C ARG A 64 -5.03 6.21 54.22
N ALA A 65 -5.82 5.46 53.45
CA ALA A 65 -6.12 5.80 52.07
C ALA A 65 -7.13 6.97 51.99
N PHE A 66 -7.03 7.80 50.95
CA PHE A 66 -7.83 9.02 50.81
C PHE A 66 -9.32 8.71 50.64
N THR A 67 -9.64 7.66 49.88
CA THR A 67 -10.99 7.13 49.71
C THR A 67 -11.42 6.22 50.87
N GLY A 68 -10.53 5.93 51.83
CA GLY A 68 -10.74 4.93 52.88
C GLY A 68 -10.63 3.48 52.38
N GLN A 69 -10.28 3.26 51.10
CA GLN A 69 -10.16 1.94 50.47
C GLN A 69 -8.75 1.71 49.91
N GLN A 70 -8.34 0.45 49.91
CA GLN A 70 -7.18 -0.05 49.16
C GLN A 70 -7.61 -1.18 48.24
N HIS A 71 -6.83 -1.39 47.17
CA HIS A 71 -7.12 -2.40 46.16
C HIS A 71 -5.89 -3.25 45.87
N MET A 72 -6.12 -4.52 45.52
CA MET A 72 -5.05 -5.47 45.22
C MET A 72 -5.19 -6.04 43.82
N GLY A 73 -4.04 -6.29 43.18
CA GLY A 73 -4.00 -6.91 41.86
C GLY A 73 -4.36 -5.96 40.73
N LYS A 74 -4.63 -6.54 39.55
CA LYS A 74 -4.78 -5.78 38.31
C LYS A 74 -6.13 -5.03 38.26
N PRO A 75 -6.16 -3.73 37.94
CA PRO A 75 -7.40 -3.00 37.68
C PRO A 75 -8.21 -3.65 36.56
N LYS A 76 -9.54 -3.62 36.70
CA LYS A 76 -10.52 -3.99 35.66
C LYS A 76 -10.47 -3.03 34.48
N GLU A 77 -10.21 -1.76 34.76
CA GLU A 77 -10.03 -0.71 33.77
C GLU A 77 -9.06 0.34 34.29
N THR A 78 -8.29 0.91 33.37
CA THR A 78 -7.35 1.99 33.63
C THR A 78 -7.55 3.06 32.58
N LEU A 79 -7.70 4.32 33.00
CA LEU A 79 -7.71 5.49 32.13
C LEU A 79 -6.81 6.56 32.71
N THR A 80 -6.07 7.27 31.85
CA THR A 80 -5.50 8.57 32.21
C THR A 80 -6.61 9.58 32.49
N VAL A 81 -6.30 10.65 33.22
CA VAL A 81 -7.29 11.73 33.44
C VAL A 81 -7.69 12.39 32.12
N THR A 82 -6.77 12.52 31.17
CA THR A 82 -7.07 13.02 29.82
C THR A 82 -8.11 12.14 29.11
N GLU A 83 -7.91 10.82 29.13
CA GLU A 83 -8.88 9.86 28.56
C GLU A 83 -10.21 9.88 29.31
N LEU A 84 -10.18 10.08 30.63
CA LEU A 84 -11.38 10.16 31.46
C LEU A 84 -12.21 11.42 31.15
N VAL A 85 -11.58 12.55 30.82
CA VAL A 85 -12.28 13.77 30.35
C VAL A 85 -13.04 13.50 29.05
N LEU A 86 -12.41 12.77 28.12
CA LEU A 86 -13.01 12.41 26.82
C LEU A 86 -14.14 11.40 26.98
N ARG A 87 -13.90 10.33 27.75
CA ARG A 87 -14.80 9.17 27.84
C ARG A 87 -15.88 9.29 28.90
N ARG A 88 -15.68 10.18 29.87
CA ARG A 88 -16.45 10.26 31.12
C ARG A 88 -16.44 8.93 31.89
N PHE A 89 -17.02 8.94 33.08
CA PHE A 89 -17.26 7.72 33.83
C PHE A 89 -18.39 6.90 33.22
N LYS A 90 -18.36 5.58 33.40
CA LYS A 90 -19.46 4.67 33.00
C LYS A 90 -20.78 5.13 33.61
N THR A 91 -21.88 4.99 32.86
CA THR A 91 -23.26 5.27 33.31
C THR A 91 -23.59 4.62 34.65
N PHE A 92 -23.11 3.39 34.87
CA PHE A 92 -23.24 2.71 36.15
C PHE A 92 -22.73 3.56 37.33
N TYR A 93 -21.55 4.17 37.20
CA TYR A 93 -20.99 5.03 38.25
C TYR A 93 -21.60 6.42 38.29
N GLN A 94 -22.16 6.92 37.18
CA GLN A 94 -22.83 8.22 37.15
C GLN A 94 -24.07 8.28 38.05
N VAL A 95 -24.64 7.14 38.43
CA VAL A 95 -25.77 7.06 39.37
C VAL A 95 -25.41 6.41 40.71
N ASN A 96 -24.16 5.93 40.88
CA ASN A 96 -23.67 5.23 42.08
C ASN A 96 -22.35 5.85 42.57
N PHE A 97 -22.41 7.06 43.12
CA PHE A 97 -21.22 7.82 43.53
C PHE A 97 -20.46 7.15 44.68
N ASP A 98 -21.17 6.60 45.66
CA ASP A 98 -20.55 5.94 46.81
C ASP A 98 -19.76 4.69 46.38
N LEU A 99 -20.33 3.93 45.44
CA LEU A 99 -19.67 2.75 44.88
C LEU A 99 -18.50 3.13 43.97
N LEU A 100 -18.56 4.29 43.31
CA LEU A 100 -17.45 4.79 42.50
C LEU A 100 -16.22 5.08 43.38
N ASP A 101 -16.38 5.76 44.52
CA ASP A 101 -15.26 6.01 45.45
C ASP A 101 -14.81 4.72 46.17
N GLN A 102 -15.72 3.77 46.36
CA GLN A 102 -15.40 2.50 46.98
C GLN A 102 -14.60 1.57 46.08
N MET A 103 -14.92 1.52 44.78
CA MET A 103 -14.39 0.54 43.82
C MET A 103 -13.33 1.13 42.88
N SER A 104 -12.99 2.42 43.03
CA SER A 104 -12.04 3.07 42.16
C SER A 104 -11.24 4.16 42.87
N GLY A 105 -10.13 4.58 42.27
CA GLY A 105 -9.29 5.66 42.78
C GLY A 105 -8.36 6.22 41.73
N PHE A 106 -7.71 7.35 42.04
CA PHE A 106 -6.66 7.94 41.22
C PHE A 106 -5.28 7.61 41.77
N TYR A 107 -4.34 7.27 40.89
CA TYR A 107 -3.01 6.81 41.26
C TYR A 107 -1.94 7.37 40.32
N THR A 108 -0.70 7.47 40.82
CA THR A 108 0.47 7.94 40.04
C THR A 108 1.15 6.81 39.26
N VAL A 109 0.70 5.57 39.45
CA VAL A 109 1.28 4.37 38.84
C VAL A 109 0.23 3.62 38.02
N GLN A 110 0.64 3.17 36.84
CA GLN A 110 -0.24 2.41 35.95
C GLN A 110 -0.40 0.95 36.41
N GLN A 111 0.65 0.36 36.98
CA GLN A 111 0.67 -1.02 37.47
C GLN A 111 1.36 -1.10 38.84
N ALA A 112 0.66 -1.67 39.82
CA ALA A 112 1.18 -2.00 41.14
C ALA A 112 0.52 -3.27 41.66
N GLY A 113 1.18 -3.96 42.59
CA GLY A 113 0.58 -5.10 43.29
C GLY A 113 -0.51 -4.67 44.29
N ILE A 114 -0.34 -3.49 44.88
CA ILE A 114 -1.26 -2.87 45.83
C ILE A 114 -1.42 -1.39 45.49
N TYR A 115 -2.65 -0.91 45.51
CA TYR A 115 -3.03 0.48 45.29
C TYR A 115 -3.61 1.03 46.59
N ASN A 116 -2.89 1.97 47.22
CA ASN A 116 -3.18 2.48 48.57
C ASN A 116 -2.59 3.88 48.78
N GLU A 117 -2.44 4.30 50.04
CA GLU A 117 -1.94 5.63 50.41
C GLU A 117 -0.56 5.99 49.85
N THR A 118 0.25 5.00 49.48
CA THR A 118 1.63 5.20 49.01
C THR A 118 1.73 5.64 47.55
N ASN A 119 0.69 5.38 46.75
CA ASN A 119 0.66 5.67 45.31
C ASN A 119 -0.63 6.33 44.83
N GLN A 120 -1.57 6.62 45.74
CA GLN A 120 -2.79 7.36 45.43
C GLN A 120 -2.52 8.85 45.18
N VAL A 121 -3.37 9.44 44.34
CA VAL A 121 -3.57 10.88 44.26
C VAL A 121 -4.67 11.25 45.25
N PRO A 122 -4.52 12.32 46.06
CA PRO A 122 -5.52 12.74 47.05
C PRO A 122 -6.73 13.38 46.37
N LEU A 123 -7.51 12.55 45.67
CA LEU A 123 -8.62 12.93 44.82
C LEU A 123 -9.65 11.80 44.82
N ALA A 124 -10.88 12.11 45.23
CA ALA A 124 -11.97 11.15 45.16
C ALA A 124 -12.58 11.16 43.73
N PRO A 125 -12.77 10.00 43.09
CA PRO A 125 -13.50 9.87 41.82
C PRO A 125 -14.83 10.64 41.76
N SER A 126 -15.61 10.65 42.85
CA SER A 126 -16.87 11.38 42.96
C SER A 126 -16.72 12.91 42.84
N GLN A 127 -15.58 13.48 43.21
CA GLN A 127 -15.31 14.91 43.04
C GLN A 127 -15.17 15.25 41.55
N ILE A 128 -14.45 14.41 40.79
CA ILE A 128 -14.33 14.56 39.33
C ILE A 128 -15.67 14.32 38.66
N MET A 129 -16.46 13.36 39.12
CA MET A 129 -17.82 13.14 38.61
C MET A 129 -18.69 14.40 38.79
N LYS A 130 -18.69 15.01 39.97
CA LYS A 130 -19.41 16.26 40.23
C LYS A 130 -18.93 17.39 39.31
N ALA A 131 -17.63 17.50 39.08
CA ALA A 131 -17.07 18.49 38.16
C ALA A 131 -17.51 18.25 36.71
N PHE A 132 -17.60 16.98 36.27
CA PHE A 132 -18.10 16.63 34.94
C PHE A 132 -19.59 16.99 34.75
N TRP A 133 -20.39 16.92 35.82
CA TRP A 133 -21.79 17.36 35.78
C TRP A 133 -21.92 18.88 35.77
N ALA A 134 -21.05 19.57 36.51
CA ALA A 134 -21.04 21.03 36.59
C ALA A 134 -20.45 21.71 35.34
N THR A 135 -19.71 20.98 34.50
CA THR A 135 -18.93 21.57 33.41
C THR A 135 -19.05 20.82 32.08
N ASP A 136 -19.27 21.56 31.01
CA ASP A 136 -19.46 21.01 29.67
C ASP A 136 -18.22 21.22 28.77
N PHE A 137 -17.31 20.24 28.82
CA PHE A 137 -16.16 20.16 27.92
C PHE A 137 -16.56 20.11 26.45
N SER A 138 -17.68 19.45 26.11
CA SER A 138 -18.15 19.31 24.73
C SER A 138 -18.52 20.67 24.14
N SER A 139 -19.28 21.47 24.90
CA SER A 139 -19.58 22.85 24.51
C SER A 139 -18.34 23.75 24.48
N HIS A 140 -17.39 23.57 25.39
CA HIS A 140 -16.14 24.33 25.39
C HIS A 140 -15.33 24.08 24.11
N TYR A 141 -15.11 22.80 23.76
CA TYR A 141 -14.39 22.41 22.55
C TYR A 141 -15.09 22.92 21.28
N LYS A 142 -16.40 22.71 21.17
CA LYS A 142 -17.20 23.17 20.01
C LYS A 142 -17.06 24.68 19.78
N LYS A 143 -17.14 25.50 20.84
CA LYS A 143 -16.92 26.96 20.75
C LYS A 143 -15.52 27.31 20.25
N ARG A 144 -14.49 26.59 20.72
CA ARG A 144 -13.10 26.81 20.29
C ARG A 144 -12.91 26.43 18.81
N LEU A 145 -13.49 25.32 18.37
CA LEU A 145 -13.50 24.90 16.96
C LEU A 145 -14.25 25.87 16.06
N ASP A 146 -15.42 26.36 16.50
CA ASP A 146 -16.19 27.37 15.76
C ASP A 146 -15.40 28.69 15.62
N ALA A 147 -14.74 29.12 16.69
CA ALA A 147 -13.89 30.31 16.65
C ALA A 147 -12.71 30.13 15.69
N PHE A 148 -12.01 29.00 15.78
CA PHE A 148 -10.89 28.69 14.90
C PHE A 148 -11.28 28.71 13.41
N LEU A 149 -12.35 27.99 13.05
CA LEU A 149 -12.81 27.90 11.67
C LEU A 149 -13.24 29.26 11.10
N ARG A 150 -13.68 30.19 11.95
CA ARG A 150 -14.00 31.56 11.56
C ARG A 150 -12.75 32.43 11.44
N ASP A 151 -11.90 32.42 12.46
CA ASP A 151 -10.80 33.38 12.61
C ASP A 151 -9.59 33.03 11.71
N TYR A 152 -9.45 31.76 11.30
CA TYR A 152 -8.37 31.27 10.43
C TYR A 152 -8.85 30.79 9.06
N ALA A 153 -10.05 31.19 8.62
CA ALA A 153 -10.62 30.76 7.34
C ALA A 153 -9.75 31.15 6.13
N ASP A 154 -9.22 32.38 6.12
CA ASP A 154 -8.39 32.87 5.01
C ASP A 154 -7.07 32.09 4.90
N ASP A 155 -6.42 31.82 6.04
CA ASP A 155 -5.20 31.01 6.10
C ASP A 155 -5.47 29.60 5.58
N GLY A 156 -6.58 28.98 6.02
CA GLY A 156 -6.99 27.66 5.54
C GLY A 156 -7.23 27.61 4.02
N ARG A 157 -7.89 28.62 3.45
CA ARG A 157 -8.12 28.70 1.99
C ARG A 157 -6.81 28.84 1.21
N VAL A 158 -5.86 29.64 1.70
CA VAL A 158 -4.54 29.78 1.05
C VAL A 158 -3.82 28.43 1.03
N LEU A 159 -3.82 27.70 2.15
CA LEU A 159 -3.18 26.39 2.22
C LEU A 159 -3.85 25.37 1.28
N ILE A 160 -5.18 25.33 1.23
CA ILE A 160 -5.92 24.46 0.31
C ILE A 160 -5.57 24.80 -1.16
N LYS A 161 -5.44 26.09 -1.51
CA LYS A 161 -5.06 26.50 -2.88
C LYS A 161 -3.66 26.06 -3.28
N ILE A 162 -2.67 26.22 -2.38
CA ILE A 162 -1.28 25.78 -2.63
C ILE A 162 -1.26 24.28 -2.93
N LEU A 163 -1.95 23.50 -2.11
CA LEU A 163 -2.06 22.05 -2.28
C LEU A 163 -2.79 21.70 -3.57
N PHE A 164 -3.94 22.33 -3.82
CA PHE A 164 -4.74 22.12 -5.03
C PHE A 164 -3.93 22.30 -6.31
N PHE A 165 -3.18 23.39 -6.43
CA PHE A 165 -2.40 23.64 -7.64
C PHE A 165 -1.28 22.63 -7.85
N SER A 166 -0.62 22.20 -6.77
CA SER A 166 0.36 21.12 -6.87
C SER A 166 -0.27 19.82 -7.39
N PHE A 167 -1.52 19.52 -7.04
CA PHE A 167 -2.22 18.34 -7.54
C PHE A 167 -2.64 18.46 -8.99
N SER A 168 -3.15 19.61 -9.40
CA SER A 168 -3.46 19.87 -10.79
C SER A 168 -2.19 19.75 -11.66
N TRP A 169 -1.04 20.20 -11.16
CA TRP A 169 0.24 20.01 -11.83
C TRP A 169 0.65 18.54 -11.92
N ASN A 170 0.52 17.79 -10.84
CA ASN A 170 0.78 16.35 -10.86
C ASN A 170 -0.13 15.61 -11.86
N ALA A 171 -1.42 15.95 -11.91
CA ALA A 171 -2.37 15.37 -12.86
C ALA A 171 -2.03 15.71 -14.32
N TYR A 172 -1.45 16.88 -14.57
CA TYR A 172 -0.90 17.21 -15.89
C TYR A 172 0.31 16.33 -16.24
N ASN A 173 1.27 16.23 -15.32
CA ASN A 173 2.49 15.43 -15.54
C ASN A 173 2.21 13.92 -15.69
N SER A 174 1.13 13.42 -15.08
CA SER A 174 0.70 12.02 -15.23
C SER A 174 -0.19 11.79 -16.46
N GLY A 175 -0.41 12.80 -17.31
CA GLY A 175 -1.28 12.71 -18.48
C GLY A 175 -2.79 12.70 -18.20
N ALA A 176 -3.22 12.85 -16.94
CA ALA A 176 -4.63 12.92 -16.56
C ALA A 176 -5.30 14.25 -16.95
N LEU A 177 -4.50 15.30 -17.17
CA LEU A 177 -4.93 16.57 -17.74
C LEU A 177 -4.00 16.96 -18.90
N SER A 178 -4.55 17.45 -20.00
CA SER A 178 -3.77 18.18 -21.00
C SER A 178 -3.43 19.60 -20.52
N ASN A 179 -2.48 20.28 -21.19
CA ASN A 179 -2.14 21.68 -20.88
C ASN A 179 -3.37 22.61 -20.98
N ARG A 180 -4.25 22.36 -21.95
CA ARG A 180 -5.49 23.12 -22.12
C ARG A 180 -6.46 22.91 -20.95
N GLU A 181 -6.59 21.68 -20.48
CA GLU A 181 -7.49 21.34 -19.36
C GLU A 181 -6.92 21.81 -18.03
N LEU A 182 -5.60 21.74 -17.85
CA LEU A 182 -4.89 22.31 -16.71
C LEU A 182 -5.15 23.83 -16.60
N ARG A 183 -4.98 24.57 -17.70
CA ARG A 183 -5.32 26.01 -17.77
C ARG A 183 -6.77 26.27 -17.42
N LEU A 184 -7.69 25.49 -18.01
CA LEU A 184 -9.12 25.61 -17.74
C LEU A 184 -9.43 25.41 -16.25
N VAL A 185 -8.83 24.41 -15.60
CA VAL A 185 -8.98 24.14 -14.17
C VAL A 185 -8.49 25.33 -13.33
N PHE A 186 -7.30 25.86 -13.63
CA PHE A 186 -6.73 27.03 -12.94
C PHE A 186 -7.62 28.26 -13.08
N ASP A 187 -7.94 28.65 -14.32
CA ASP A 187 -8.73 29.85 -14.62
C ASP A 187 -10.14 29.77 -14.02
N THR A 188 -10.74 28.58 -14.00
CA THR A 188 -12.10 28.39 -13.49
C THR A 188 -12.18 28.42 -11.97
N LEU A 189 -11.15 27.92 -11.28
CA LEU A 189 -11.21 27.74 -9.83
C LEU A 189 -10.51 28.87 -9.06
N ALA A 190 -9.41 29.39 -9.59
CA ALA A 190 -8.62 30.44 -8.94
C ALA A 190 -8.62 31.78 -9.70
N GLY A 191 -9.15 31.80 -10.92
CA GLY A 191 -9.12 32.95 -11.81
C GLY A 191 -7.79 33.09 -12.55
N PRO A 192 -7.74 33.95 -13.58
CA PRO A 192 -6.53 34.17 -14.35
C PRO A 192 -5.43 34.80 -13.47
N ILE A 193 -4.21 34.30 -13.63
CA ILE A 193 -3.01 34.81 -12.95
C ILE A 193 -2.05 35.31 -14.03
N ALA A 194 -1.71 36.59 -13.99
CA ALA A 194 -0.76 37.20 -14.92
C ALA A 194 0.67 37.06 -14.38
N GLY A 195 1.29 35.90 -14.64
CA GLY A 195 2.64 35.59 -14.17
C GLY A 195 2.68 34.80 -12.86
N PRO A 196 3.82 34.79 -12.15
CA PRO A 196 3.97 33.99 -10.93
C PRO A 196 2.95 34.41 -9.87
N PRO A 197 2.30 33.45 -9.19
CA PRO A 197 1.24 33.76 -8.23
C PRO A 197 1.78 34.57 -7.06
N THR A 198 1.03 35.59 -6.66
CA THR A 198 1.32 36.39 -5.46
C THR A 198 0.53 35.86 -4.27
N LEU A 199 0.91 36.26 -3.05
CA LEU A 199 0.11 35.93 -1.87
C LEU A 199 -1.31 36.52 -1.96
N GLU A 200 -1.46 37.68 -2.61
CA GLU A 200 -2.76 38.31 -2.84
C GLU A 200 -3.63 37.49 -3.80
N ASP A 201 -3.05 36.89 -4.84
CA ASP A 201 -3.76 35.99 -5.74
C ASP A 201 -4.28 34.74 -5.00
N LEU A 202 -3.49 34.18 -4.09
CA LEU A 202 -3.92 33.06 -3.26
C LEU A 202 -5.01 33.46 -2.25
N LYS A 203 -4.99 34.68 -1.72
CA LYS A 203 -6.04 35.18 -0.81
C LYS A 203 -7.33 35.58 -1.53
N ARG A 204 -7.25 35.95 -2.80
CA ARG A 204 -8.37 36.44 -3.60
C ARG A 204 -9.46 35.37 -3.77
N LEU A 205 -10.70 35.68 -3.42
CA LEU A 205 -11.84 34.82 -3.70
C LEU A 205 -12.22 34.89 -5.18
N HIS A 206 -12.57 33.76 -5.78
CA HIS A 206 -12.94 33.68 -7.20
C HIS A 206 -14.35 33.10 -7.38
N THR A 207 -15.31 33.96 -7.71
CA THR A 207 -16.73 33.62 -7.91
C THR A 207 -17.19 33.83 -9.36
N THR A 208 -16.53 34.70 -10.12
CA THR A 208 -16.92 35.08 -11.49
C THR A 208 -16.18 34.26 -12.53
N ARG A 209 -16.88 33.33 -13.19
CA ARG A 209 -16.30 32.39 -14.17
C ARG A 209 -16.86 32.67 -15.56
N THR A 210 -15.99 32.78 -16.56
CA THR A 210 -16.38 33.10 -17.94
C THR A 210 -16.21 31.93 -18.90
N GLN A 211 -15.26 31.01 -18.64
CA GLN A 211 -14.91 29.93 -19.55
C GLN A 211 -15.60 28.59 -19.22
N ALA A 212 -15.85 28.31 -17.95
CA ALA A 212 -16.51 27.09 -17.49
C ALA A 212 -17.41 27.34 -16.27
N THR A 213 -18.28 26.38 -16.00
CA THR A 213 -19.12 26.36 -14.80
C THR A 213 -18.68 25.21 -13.90
N VAL A 214 -18.68 25.45 -12.59
CA VAL A 214 -18.46 24.42 -11.58
C VAL A 214 -19.82 23.97 -11.06
N LYS A 215 -20.06 22.67 -11.04
CA LYS A 215 -21.31 22.06 -10.60
C LYS A 215 -21.05 21.00 -9.54
N SER A 216 -22.06 20.73 -8.72
CA SER A 216 -22.03 19.58 -7.83
C SER A 216 -22.12 18.26 -8.62
N PHE A 217 -21.55 17.19 -8.05
CA PHE A 217 -21.71 15.84 -8.56
C PHE A 217 -22.86 15.14 -7.83
N THR A 218 -23.78 14.52 -8.58
CA THR A 218 -24.96 13.86 -7.97
C THR A 218 -25.18 12.46 -8.51
N LEU A 219 -25.62 11.56 -7.64
CA LEU A 219 -26.04 10.21 -7.97
C LEU A 219 -27.48 10.01 -7.47
N GLY A 220 -28.40 9.83 -8.41
CA GLY A 220 -29.83 9.91 -8.14
C GLY A 220 -30.17 11.27 -7.53
N ASP A 221 -30.81 11.25 -6.36
CA ASP A 221 -31.17 12.47 -5.64
C ASP A 221 -30.11 12.95 -4.65
N LEU A 222 -28.98 12.24 -4.54
CA LEU A 222 -27.94 12.54 -3.56
C LEU A 222 -26.84 13.39 -4.18
N THR A 223 -26.41 14.41 -3.46
CA THR A 223 -25.34 15.32 -3.87
C THR A 223 -24.08 15.02 -3.07
N SER A 224 -22.95 14.88 -3.75
CA SER A 224 -21.65 14.76 -3.09
C SER A 224 -21.29 16.06 -2.37
N PHE A 225 -20.65 15.95 -1.21
CA PHE A 225 -20.27 17.12 -0.40
C PHE A 225 -18.94 17.75 -0.84
N ASP A 226 -18.16 17.09 -1.70
CA ASP A 226 -16.79 17.47 -2.02
C ASP A 226 -16.33 17.19 -3.48
N ILE A 227 -17.06 16.37 -4.25
CA ILE A 227 -16.77 16.15 -5.67
C ILE A 227 -17.31 17.31 -6.52
N LEU A 228 -16.45 17.87 -7.36
CA LEU A 228 -16.75 19.02 -8.21
C LEU A 228 -16.68 18.64 -9.69
N ARG A 229 -17.60 19.20 -10.48
CA ARG A 229 -17.66 18.99 -11.93
C ARG A 229 -17.44 20.31 -12.66
N ILE A 230 -16.35 20.41 -13.42
CA ILE A 230 -16.02 21.57 -14.25
C ILE A 230 -16.52 21.28 -15.66
N THR A 231 -17.40 22.13 -16.18
CA THR A 231 -18.07 21.91 -17.47
C THR A 231 -17.98 23.15 -18.36
N THR A 232 -17.58 22.94 -19.61
CA THR A 232 -17.66 23.93 -20.69
C THR A 232 -18.88 23.59 -21.54
N GLY A 233 -19.67 24.57 -21.98
CA GLY A 233 -21.03 24.34 -22.50
C GLY A 233 -21.22 23.27 -23.61
N LYS A 234 -20.17 22.89 -24.36
CA LYS A 234 -20.16 21.81 -25.35
C LYS A 234 -18.87 20.96 -25.35
N GLY A 235 -18.01 21.10 -24.34
CA GLY A 235 -16.68 20.49 -24.31
C GLY A 235 -16.53 19.44 -23.19
N PRO A 236 -15.29 18.98 -22.92
CA PRO A 236 -15.04 17.94 -21.92
C PRO A 236 -15.51 18.37 -20.52
N GLN A 237 -15.98 17.39 -19.75
CA GLN A 237 -16.32 17.53 -18.35
C GLN A 237 -15.16 17.02 -17.50
N ILE A 238 -14.63 17.85 -16.62
CA ILE A 238 -13.54 17.49 -15.72
C ILE A 238 -14.13 17.26 -14.34
N LEU A 239 -13.94 16.05 -13.81
CA LEU A 239 -14.30 15.71 -12.44
C LEU A 239 -13.08 15.94 -11.54
N TYR A 240 -13.26 16.73 -10.49
CA TYR A 240 -12.33 16.83 -9.38
C TYR A 240 -12.89 16.04 -8.20
N ILE A 241 -12.14 15.03 -7.77
CA ILE A 241 -12.41 14.27 -6.55
C ILE A 241 -11.28 14.60 -5.55
N PRO A 242 -11.59 15.02 -4.32
CA PRO A 242 -10.57 15.27 -3.29
C PRO A 242 -9.66 14.06 -3.09
N ALA A 243 -8.40 14.32 -2.72
CA ALA A 243 -7.29 13.40 -2.97
C ALA A 243 -6.87 13.31 -4.46
N ALA A 244 -6.96 14.44 -5.17
CA ALA A 244 -6.24 14.74 -6.40
C ALA A 244 -6.55 13.89 -7.63
N TRP A 245 -7.74 13.29 -7.73
CA TRP A 245 -8.16 12.65 -8.98
C TRP A 245 -8.85 13.66 -9.87
N PHE A 246 -8.15 14.04 -10.93
CA PHE A 246 -8.76 14.66 -12.10
C PHE A 246 -9.09 13.56 -13.09
N ARG A 247 -10.33 13.57 -13.59
CA ARG A 247 -10.73 12.70 -14.69
C ARG A 247 -11.51 13.51 -15.72
N VAL A 248 -11.04 13.45 -16.95
CA VAL A 248 -11.66 14.11 -18.09
C VAL A 248 -12.62 13.15 -18.76
N PHE A 249 -13.82 13.63 -19.08
CA PHE A 249 -14.82 12.92 -19.83
C PHE A 249 -15.25 13.74 -21.05
N HIS A 250 -15.36 13.12 -22.21
CA HIS A 250 -15.83 13.78 -23.43
C HIS A 250 -17.31 14.15 -23.36
N ASN A 251 -18.10 13.35 -22.64
CA ASN A 251 -19.54 13.57 -22.46
C ASN A 251 -20.05 12.89 -21.18
N GLU A 252 -21.33 13.09 -20.88
CA GLU A 252 -21.98 12.52 -19.69
C GLU A 252 -22.16 10.99 -19.78
N GLN A 253 -22.20 10.42 -20.98
CA GLN A 253 -22.27 8.96 -21.17
C GLN A 253 -20.99 8.29 -20.67
N GLN A 254 -19.82 8.78 -21.07
CA GLN A 254 -18.54 8.25 -20.61
C GLN A 254 -18.40 8.35 -19.08
N MET A 255 -18.92 9.42 -18.48
CA MET A 255 -18.95 9.57 -17.02
C MET A 255 -19.89 8.55 -16.36
N TYR A 256 -21.03 8.27 -16.98
CA TYR A 256 -21.98 7.27 -16.50
C TYR A 256 -21.40 5.86 -16.54
N ASP A 257 -20.75 5.49 -17.64
CA ASP A 257 -20.09 4.19 -17.82
C ASP A 257 -18.98 4.01 -16.78
N TRP A 258 -18.18 5.06 -16.54
CA TRP A 258 -17.18 5.05 -15.48
C TRP A 258 -17.78 4.86 -14.08
N VAL A 259 -18.92 5.51 -13.78
CA VAL A 259 -19.60 5.30 -12.48
C VAL A 259 -20.09 3.85 -12.37
N ALA A 260 -20.61 3.26 -13.45
CA ALA A 260 -21.04 1.86 -13.48
C ALA A 260 -19.88 0.89 -13.22
N GLU A 261 -18.73 1.12 -13.87
CA GLU A 261 -17.50 0.35 -13.66
C GLU A 261 -16.97 0.51 -12.23
N THR A 262 -16.95 1.73 -11.72
CA THR A 262 -16.53 2.03 -10.34
C THR A 262 -17.42 1.34 -9.32
N ALA A 263 -18.73 1.28 -9.59
CA ALA A 263 -19.72 0.61 -8.76
C ALA A 263 -19.63 -0.92 -8.77
N ALA A 264 -19.15 -1.51 -9.88
CA ALA A 264 -18.99 -2.96 -10.02
C ALA A 264 -17.92 -3.53 -9.06
N HIS A 265 -16.94 -2.70 -8.68
CA HIS A 265 -15.86 -3.08 -7.77
C HIS A 265 -16.17 -2.63 -6.35
N GLU A 266 -16.13 -3.55 -5.37
CA GLU A 266 -16.44 -3.23 -3.97
C GLU A 266 -15.63 -2.05 -3.43
N GLN A 267 -14.33 -2.00 -3.74
CA GLN A 267 -13.45 -0.91 -3.30
C GLN A 267 -13.78 0.43 -3.97
N GLY A 268 -14.08 0.44 -5.28
CA GLY A 268 -14.48 1.64 -6.01
C GLY A 268 -15.81 2.19 -5.50
N ARG A 269 -16.77 1.28 -5.26
CA ARG A 269 -18.08 1.58 -4.69
C ARG A 269 -18.00 2.21 -3.31
N GLU A 270 -17.23 1.61 -2.38
CA GLU A 270 -17.10 2.17 -1.02
C GLU A 270 -16.36 3.51 -1.01
N ARG A 271 -15.37 3.70 -1.89
CA ARG A 271 -14.72 5.01 -2.08
C ARG A 271 -15.70 6.06 -2.58
N LEU A 272 -16.50 5.74 -3.60
CA LEU A 272 -17.47 6.67 -4.15
C LEU A 272 -18.56 7.01 -3.12
N ILE A 273 -19.06 6.03 -2.36
CA ILE A 273 -20.06 6.23 -1.29
C ILE A 273 -19.54 7.20 -0.22
N ALA A 274 -18.24 7.16 0.12
CA ALA A 274 -17.66 8.03 1.13
C ALA A 274 -17.83 9.54 0.83
N HIS A 275 -18.00 9.92 -0.43
CA HIS A 275 -18.20 11.31 -0.87
C HIS A 275 -19.66 11.80 -0.81
N PHE A 276 -20.59 10.93 -0.43
CA PHE A 276 -22.03 11.22 -0.30
C PHE A 276 -22.54 10.99 1.13
N ASP A 277 -21.73 10.39 1.99
CA ASP A 277 -22.08 10.18 3.38
C ASP A 277 -21.87 11.49 4.15
N THR A 278 -22.94 12.25 4.32
CA THR A 278 -23.03 13.33 5.32
C THR A 278 -23.78 12.80 6.54
N PRO A 279 -23.08 12.37 7.61
CA PRO A 279 -23.75 11.97 8.83
C PRO A 279 -24.39 13.21 9.47
N GLY A 280 -25.71 13.17 9.69
CA GLY A 280 -26.39 14.13 10.58
C GLY A 280 -27.53 14.98 9.98
N GLU A 281 -27.85 14.88 8.69
CA GLU A 281 -29.00 15.63 8.11
C GLU A 281 -30.11 14.76 7.50
N SER A 282 -29.90 13.45 7.29
CA SER A 282 -30.91 12.57 6.70
C SER A 282 -31.50 11.58 7.70
N ILE A 283 -32.83 11.47 7.71
CA ILE A 283 -33.63 10.54 8.53
C ILE A 283 -33.41 9.08 8.07
N LEU A 284 -32.88 8.87 6.86
CA LEU A 284 -32.48 7.57 6.31
C LEU A 284 -30.97 7.54 6.02
N PRO A 285 -30.23 6.48 6.37
CA PRO A 285 -28.81 6.36 6.04
C PRO A 285 -28.63 6.34 4.51
N PRO A 286 -27.90 7.33 3.92
CA PRO A 286 -27.82 7.52 2.47
C PRO A 286 -27.20 6.34 1.72
N ARG A 287 -26.45 5.48 2.43
CA ARG A 287 -25.81 4.27 1.88
C ARG A 287 -26.79 3.35 1.16
N GLY A 288 -27.98 3.09 1.71
CA GLY A 288 -28.96 2.19 1.08
C GLY A 288 -29.45 2.71 -0.26
N LEU A 289 -29.73 4.02 -0.34
CA LEU A 289 -30.15 4.69 -1.57
C LEU A 289 -29.01 4.79 -2.58
N LEU A 290 -27.78 5.05 -2.14
CA LEU A 290 -26.58 5.04 -3.00
C LEU A 290 -26.35 3.67 -3.60
N LEU A 291 -26.36 2.61 -2.78
CA LEU A 291 -26.18 1.24 -3.27
C LEU A 291 -27.24 0.86 -4.31
N ALA A 292 -28.50 1.19 -4.04
CA ALA A 292 -29.59 0.96 -5.00
C ALA A 292 -29.40 1.79 -6.29
N THR A 293 -28.95 3.04 -6.18
CA THR A 293 -28.70 3.92 -7.33
C THR A 293 -27.52 3.43 -8.16
N LEU A 294 -26.42 3.04 -7.53
CA LEU A 294 -25.23 2.50 -8.18
C LEU A 294 -25.54 1.17 -8.88
N GLU A 295 -26.34 0.30 -8.26
CA GLU A 295 -26.78 -0.95 -8.88
C GLU A 295 -27.70 -0.71 -10.08
N ARG A 296 -28.58 0.30 -10.01
CA ARG A 296 -29.38 0.74 -11.16
C ARG A 296 -28.51 1.29 -12.28
N ILE A 297 -27.50 2.10 -11.96
CA ILE A 297 -26.53 2.61 -12.94
C ILE A 297 -25.78 1.46 -13.62
N ARG A 298 -25.37 0.44 -12.86
CA ARG A 298 -24.67 -0.75 -13.36
C ARG A 298 -25.51 -1.62 -14.31
N THR A 299 -26.83 -1.62 -14.12
CA THR A 299 -27.74 -2.53 -14.85
C THR A 299 -28.56 -1.83 -15.94
N THR A 300 -28.53 -0.50 -16.00
CA THR A 300 -29.30 0.30 -16.97
C THR A 300 -28.35 1.01 -17.93
N PRO A 301 -28.40 0.73 -19.25
CA PRO A 301 -27.61 1.45 -20.24
C PRO A 301 -27.90 2.95 -20.22
N TRP A 302 -26.90 3.77 -20.54
CA TRP A 302 -27.08 5.22 -20.62
C TRP A 302 -28.14 5.61 -21.66
N GLN A 303 -28.98 6.58 -21.31
CA GLN A 303 -29.97 7.20 -22.20
C GLN A 303 -29.93 8.71 -22.05
N ALA A 304 -30.01 9.45 -23.16
CA ALA A 304 -30.04 10.91 -23.14
C ALA A 304 -31.24 11.43 -22.31
N GLY A 305 -30.98 12.35 -21.38
CA GLY A 305 -32.01 12.94 -20.51
C GLY A 305 -32.34 12.13 -19.25
N GLN A 306 -31.65 11.01 -18.99
CA GLN A 306 -31.78 10.30 -17.72
C GLN A 306 -31.26 11.13 -16.54
N ARG A 307 -31.79 10.89 -15.34
CA ARG A 307 -31.48 11.68 -14.13
C ARG A 307 -30.68 10.93 -13.06
N MET A 308 -30.24 9.69 -13.34
CA MET A 308 -29.51 8.86 -12.37
C MET A 308 -28.09 9.37 -12.09
N LEU A 309 -27.47 10.06 -13.05
CA LEU A 309 -26.22 10.78 -12.88
C LEU A 309 -26.51 12.27 -13.10
N ASN A 310 -26.04 13.12 -12.20
CA ASN A 310 -26.11 14.58 -12.29
C ASN A 310 -27.54 15.19 -12.44
N GLY A 311 -28.60 14.41 -12.19
CA GLY A 311 -29.98 14.84 -12.42
C GLY A 311 -30.46 15.98 -11.51
N ASN A 312 -29.78 16.21 -10.39
CA ASN A 312 -30.03 17.30 -9.43
C ASN A 312 -28.79 18.18 -9.25
N ALA A 313 -27.81 18.12 -10.17
CA ALA A 313 -26.59 18.91 -10.06
C ALA A 313 -26.89 20.41 -10.06
N THR A 314 -26.29 21.13 -9.12
CA THR A 314 -26.45 22.58 -8.97
C THR A 314 -25.17 23.29 -9.35
N THR A 315 -25.28 24.51 -9.89
CA THR A 315 -24.12 25.36 -10.14
C THR A 315 -23.58 25.91 -8.81
N ILE A 316 -22.26 25.87 -8.65
CA ILE A 316 -21.56 26.38 -7.47
C ILE A 316 -21.13 27.81 -7.76
N ASP A 317 -21.92 28.79 -7.31
CA ASP A 317 -21.64 30.22 -7.51
C ASP A 317 -20.64 30.81 -6.49
N LYS A 318 -20.36 30.06 -5.43
CA LYS A 318 -19.37 30.42 -4.40
C LYS A 318 -17.94 30.18 -4.90
N ASP A 319 -16.99 30.81 -4.21
CA ASP A 319 -15.57 30.48 -4.32
C ASP A 319 -15.37 29.02 -3.90
N VAL A 320 -14.69 28.24 -4.76
CA VAL A 320 -14.58 26.79 -4.59
C VAL A 320 -13.73 26.44 -3.37
N PHE A 321 -12.68 27.19 -3.10
CA PHE A 321 -11.82 26.95 -1.95
C PHE A 321 -12.50 27.28 -0.62
N SER A 322 -13.42 28.26 -0.63
CA SER A 322 -14.32 28.53 0.48
C SER A 322 -15.31 27.39 0.70
N LEU A 323 -15.89 26.84 -0.38
CA LEU A 323 -16.76 25.65 -0.28
C LEU A 323 -16.00 24.46 0.32
N LEU A 324 -14.81 24.14 -0.20
CA LEU A 324 -13.99 23.04 0.31
C LEU A 324 -13.61 23.24 1.77
N PHE A 325 -13.22 24.47 2.17
CA PHE A 325 -12.92 24.79 3.56
C PHE A 325 -14.16 24.62 4.47
N ASP A 326 -15.33 25.11 4.04
CA ASP A 326 -16.58 24.95 4.78
C ASP A 326 -16.95 23.47 4.95
N THR A 327 -16.73 22.66 3.92
CA THR A 327 -16.94 21.20 3.97
C THR A 327 -16.05 20.54 5.02
N VAL A 328 -14.75 20.86 5.06
CA VAL A 328 -13.83 20.39 6.11
C VAL A 328 -14.30 20.82 7.48
N GLY A 329 -14.69 22.09 7.64
CA GLY A 329 -15.18 22.62 8.90
C GLY A 329 -16.44 21.90 9.41
N LYS A 330 -17.39 21.60 8.52
CA LYS A 330 -18.60 20.82 8.88
C LYS A 330 -18.25 19.41 9.32
N ARG A 331 -17.32 18.75 8.63
CA ARG A 331 -16.83 17.41 8.96
C ARG A 331 -16.19 17.38 10.35
N LEU A 332 -15.27 18.31 10.63
CA LEU A 332 -14.61 18.43 11.93
C LEU A 332 -15.61 18.61 13.09
N LYS A 333 -16.65 19.44 12.89
CA LYS A 333 -17.70 19.65 13.91
C LYS A 333 -18.53 18.40 14.16
N LEU A 334 -18.78 17.63 13.11
CA LEU A 334 -19.55 16.40 13.19
C LEU A 334 -18.79 15.30 13.94
N ASP A 335 -17.53 15.08 13.58
CA ASP A 335 -16.67 14.09 14.23
C ASP A 335 -16.53 14.43 15.73
N ALA A 336 -16.37 15.71 16.06
CA ALA A 336 -16.37 16.19 17.43
C ALA A 336 -17.69 15.90 18.17
N ARG A 337 -18.86 16.07 17.52
CA ARG A 337 -20.16 15.73 18.13
C ARG A 337 -20.27 14.24 18.43
N GLN A 338 -19.81 13.37 17.53
CA GLN A 338 -19.86 11.92 17.72
C GLN A 338 -18.96 11.47 18.88
N LEU A 339 -17.74 12.01 18.95
CA LEU A 339 -16.78 11.70 20.01
C LEU A 339 -17.24 12.19 21.39
N LEU A 340 -17.93 13.33 21.45
CA LEU A 340 -18.20 14.02 22.72
C LEU A 340 -19.62 13.84 23.28
N ASN A 341 -20.57 13.32 22.50
CA ASN A 341 -21.96 13.12 22.94
C ASN A 341 -22.33 11.65 23.28
N GLY A 342 -21.43 10.68 23.03
CA GLY A 342 -21.69 9.26 23.29
C GLY A 342 -21.52 8.85 24.75
N ASN A 343 -22.50 9.12 25.61
CA ASN A 343 -22.44 8.79 27.06
C ASN A 343 -23.03 7.41 27.45
N HIS A 344 -23.50 6.59 26.52
CA HIS A 344 -24.07 5.26 26.82
C HIS A 344 -23.24 4.14 26.20
N GLU A 345 -23.20 2.98 26.88
CA GLU A 345 -22.57 1.66 26.64
C GLU A 345 -22.31 1.15 25.21
N LEU A 346 -22.69 1.88 24.16
CA LEU A 346 -22.21 1.69 22.81
C LEU A 346 -20.70 1.94 22.75
N ARG A 347 -20.00 0.82 22.92
CA ARG A 347 -18.72 0.43 22.29
C ARG A 347 -17.50 0.45 23.22
N ARG A 348 -17.44 -0.56 24.09
CA ARG A 348 -16.16 -1.09 24.62
C ARG A 348 -15.21 -1.53 23.48
N GLU A 349 -15.76 -1.82 22.30
CA GLU A 349 -15.04 -2.11 21.04
C GLU A 349 -14.80 -0.89 20.14
N LEU A 350 -15.30 0.31 20.48
CA LEU A 350 -14.78 1.52 19.86
C LEU A 350 -13.64 2.06 20.68
N PHE A 351 -13.70 2.15 22.02
CA PHE A 351 -12.65 2.92 22.72
C PHE A 351 -11.30 2.23 22.94
N LEU A 352 -11.24 0.89 22.89
CA LEU A 352 -9.97 0.15 22.72
C LEU A 352 -9.45 0.19 21.28
N VAL A 353 -10.36 0.53 20.36
CA VAL A 353 -10.12 0.82 18.95
C VAL A 353 -10.09 2.34 18.72
N ASP A 354 -10.25 3.26 19.70
CA ASP A 354 -10.60 4.68 19.40
C ASP A 354 -9.39 5.58 19.22
N LEU A 355 -8.17 5.05 19.34
CA LEU A 355 -7.07 5.66 18.60
C LEU A 355 -7.14 5.34 17.09
N GLU A 356 -7.91 4.32 16.71
CA GLU A 356 -8.06 3.75 15.35
C GLU A 356 -9.47 3.96 14.74
N ALA A 357 -10.52 4.22 15.54
CA ALA A 357 -11.86 4.63 15.09
C ALA A 357 -11.97 6.16 14.98
N PHE A 358 -11.11 6.91 15.67
CA PHE A 358 -10.72 8.26 15.27
C PHE A 358 -10.05 8.27 13.87
N MET A 359 -9.45 7.15 13.44
CA MET A 359 -8.78 7.01 12.14
C MET A 359 -9.71 6.54 11.00
N ARG A 360 -10.99 6.26 11.25
CA ARG A 360 -11.78 5.39 10.36
C ARG A 360 -12.83 6.06 9.49
N ILE A 361 -12.83 7.38 9.35
CA ILE A 361 -13.70 8.04 8.37
C ILE A 361 -12.93 8.96 7.40
N VAL A 362 -11.60 8.87 7.39
CA VAL A 362 -10.79 9.55 6.37
C VAL A 362 -9.59 8.67 6.09
N THR A 363 -9.62 7.88 5.03
CA THR A 363 -8.41 7.43 4.33
C THR A 363 -8.84 7.12 2.89
N PRO A 364 -8.08 7.60 1.89
CA PRO A 364 -6.64 7.83 1.96
C PRO A 364 -6.35 9.30 2.28
N MET A 365 -5.96 9.76 3.48
CA MET A 365 -5.19 9.20 4.60
C MET A 365 -5.68 9.78 5.97
N ALA A 366 -5.61 8.99 7.05
CA ALA A 366 -6.10 9.31 8.41
C ALA A 366 -5.31 10.42 9.13
N PRO A 367 -5.87 11.08 10.18
CA PRO A 367 -5.18 10.99 11.50
C PRO A 367 -5.97 11.33 12.79
N ALA A 368 -5.34 10.93 13.91
CA ALA A 368 -5.55 11.23 15.33
C ALA A 368 -5.46 12.72 15.79
N ASP A 369 -5.45 13.69 14.87
CA ASP A 369 -5.32 15.11 15.17
C ASP A 369 -6.11 15.95 14.13
N PRO A 370 -7.14 16.71 14.55
CA PRO A 370 -8.00 17.38 13.59
C PRO A 370 -7.35 18.61 12.89
N ALA A 371 -6.14 19.05 13.28
CA ALA A 371 -5.36 20.08 12.56
C ALA A 371 -4.91 19.60 11.18
N VAL A 372 -4.70 18.28 11.09
CA VAL A 372 -4.19 17.59 9.92
C VAL A 372 -5.35 17.25 8.95
N ALA A 373 -6.62 17.42 9.35
CA ALA A 373 -7.77 17.27 8.46
C ALA A 373 -7.76 18.25 7.27
N LEU A 374 -7.12 19.43 7.40
CA LEU A 374 -6.90 20.31 6.24
C LEU A 374 -5.92 19.74 5.22
N VAL A 375 -4.96 18.93 5.66
CA VAL A 375 -4.02 18.25 4.77
C VAL A 375 -4.64 16.99 4.17
N ALA A 376 -5.70 16.45 4.77
CA ALA A 376 -6.44 15.32 4.21
C ALA A 376 -7.21 15.68 2.92
N VAL A 377 -7.66 16.94 2.74
CA VAL A 377 -8.18 17.44 1.44
C VAL A 377 -7.12 17.35 0.33
N ALA A 378 -5.86 17.21 0.74
CA ALA A 378 -4.67 17.14 -0.09
C ALA A 378 -3.96 15.76 -0.06
N ALA A 379 -4.49 14.73 0.59
CA ALA A 379 -3.80 13.45 0.76
C ALA A 379 -3.81 12.53 -0.49
N GLY A 380 -3.92 13.12 -1.68
CA GLY A 380 -4.06 12.45 -2.96
C GLY A 380 -2.80 12.15 -3.75
N SER A 381 -1.68 12.76 -3.39
CA SER A 381 -0.43 12.56 -4.14
C SER A 381 0.68 11.98 -3.30
N ILE A 382 1.34 11.00 -3.91
CA ILE A 382 2.51 10.26 -3.40
C ILE A 382 3.68 11.21 -3.06
N ALA A 383 3.75 12.38 -3.72
CA ALA A 383 4.81 13.38 -3.57
C ALA A 383 5.00 13.94 -2.15
N PHE A 384 3.98 13.92 -1.29
CA PHE A 384 4.02 14.53 0.05
C PHE A 384 4.21 13.52 1.20
N GLY A 385 4.34 12.23 0.87
CA GLY A 385 4.06 11.12 1.78
C GLY A 385 4.89 11.08 3.07
N THR A 386 6.15 11.54 3.07
CA THR A 386 7.03 11.47 4.25
C THR A 386 6.74 12.59 5.25
N HIS A 387 6.63 13.83 4.79
CA HIS A 387 6.27 14.97 5.64
C HIS A 387 4.81 14.90 6.08
N LEU A 388 3.90 14.43 5.21
CA LEU A 388 2.51 14.17 5.59
C LEU A 388 2.41 13.06 6.65
N ALA A 389 3.12 11.93 6.47
CA ALA A 389 3.16 10.87 7.47
C ALA A 389 3.80 11.30 8.80
N ASN A 390 4.79 12.19 8.79
CA ASN A 390 5.39 12.73 10.02
C ASN A 390 4.50 13.81 10.68
N ALA A 391 3.69 14.55 9.91
CA ALA A 391 2.66 15.44 10.46
C ALA A 391 1.56 14.64 11.19
N VAL A 392 1.29 13.43 10.69
CA VAL A 392 0.31 12.47 11.21
C VAL A 392 0.85 11.64 12.39
N HIS A 393 2.06 11.10 12.28
CA HIS A 393 2.63 10.11 13.23
C HIS A 393 3.75 10.65 14.11
N GLY A 394 4.09 11.93 14.00
CA GLY A 394 5.10 12.56 14.84
C GLY A 394 4.75 12.42 16.32
N THR A 395 5.69 11.92 17.11
CA THR A 395 5.47 11.60 18.54
C THR A 395 5.38 12.84 19.44
N VAL A 396 5.70 14.03 18.91
CA VAL A 396 5.75 15.30 19.66
C VAL A 396 5.10 16.43 18.84
N PRO A 397 4.31 17.34 19.44
CA PRO A 397 3.62 18.43 18.73
C PRO A 397 4.52 19.28 17.83
N LYS A 398 5.73 19.63 18.29
CA LYS A 398 6.71 20.39 17.47
C LYS A 398 7.14 19.65 16.20
N ALA A 399 7.29 18.33 16.27
CA ALA A 399 7.66 17.52 15.11
C ALA A 399 6.51 17.44 14.10
N ARG A 400 5.27 17.33 14.60
CA ARG A 400 4.06 17.35 13.75
C ARG A 400 3.87 18.69 13.06
N GLN A 401 4.05 19.80 13.77
CA GLN A 401 4.02 21.16 13.19
C GLN A 401 5.08 21.35 12.10
N ALA A 402 6.33 20.98 12.37
CA ALA A 402 7.42 21.10 11.41
C ALA A 402 7.16 20.27 10.14
N ALA A 403 6.58 19.08 10.30
CA ALA A 403 6.23 18.21 9.19
C ALA A 403 5.02 18.73 8.39
N PHE A 404 4.01 19.30 9.05
CA PHE A 404 2.90 20.01 8.39
C PHE A 404 3.44 21.16 7.53
N ARG A 405 4.30 22.00 8.11
CA ARG A 405 4.95 23.10 7.39
C ARG A 405 5.76 22.61 6.19
N ALA A 406 6.56 21.55 6.35
CA ALA A 406 7.36 21.00 5.27
C ALA A 406 6.50 20.52 4.09
N ALA A 407 5.38 19.84 4.36
CA ALA A 407 4.48 19.39 3.30
C ALA A 407 3.88 20.56 2.48
N ILE A 408 3.52 21.66 3.15
CA ILE A 408 3.04 22.87 2.47
C ILE A 408 4.16 23.51 1.63
N LEU A 409 5.39 23.50 2.13
CA LEU A 409 6.53 24.06 1.41
C LEU A 409 6.92 23.22 0.18
N ASP A 410 6.80 21.89 0.24
CA ASP A 410 6.99 21.04 -0.93
C ASP A 410 5.95 21.36 -2.03
N ALA A 411 4.68 21.55 -1.64
CA ALA A 411 3.62 21.91 -2.57
C ALA A 411 3.84 23.31 -3.15
N LEU A 412 4.34 24.24 -2.34
CA LEU A 412 4.74 25.57 -2.77
C LEU A 412 5.87 25.52 -3.80
N ASN A 413 6.89 24.68 -3.60
CA ASN A 413 7.99 24.56 -4.55
C ASN A 413 7.49 24.07 -5.91
N ILE A 414 6.62 23.05 -5.93
CA ILE A 414 5.98 22.56 -7.15
C ILE A 414 5.20 23.67 -7.86
N LEU A 415 4.44 24.48 -7.09
CA LEU A 415 3.71 25.62 -7.62
C LEU A 415 4.64 26.68 -8.25
N LEU A 416 5.76 27.01 -7.59
CA LEU A 416 6.70 28.03 -8.07
C LEU A 416 7.51 27.56 -9.30
N ASP A 417 7.66 26.26 -9.49
CA ASP A 417 8.37 25.66 -10.62
C ASP A 417 7.48 25.39 -11.84
N MET A 418 6.17 25.60 -11.73
CA MET A 418 5.22 25.43 -12.81
C MET A 418 5.52 26.39 -13.99
N PRO A 419 5.93 25.90 -15.17
CA PRO A 419 6.26 26.74 -16.34
C PRO A 419 5.06 27.58 -16.82
N LEU A 420 3.85 27.04 -16.67
CA LEU A 420 2.59 27.72 -17.00
C LEU A 420 2.45 29.06 -16.26
N LEU A 421 2.96 29.17 -15.04
CA LEU A 421 2.89 30.39 -14.22
C LEU A 421 4.04 31.36 -14.51
N ARG A 422 5.05 30.97 -15.31
CA ARG A 422 6.17 31.83 -15.73
C ARG A 422 5.92 32.53 -17.07
N GLY A 423 4.74 32.36 -17.67
CA GLY A 423 4.38 32.98 -18.96
C GLY A 423 5.11 32.36 -20.16
N VAL A 424 5.57 31.11 -20.02
CA VAL A 424 6.27 30.37 -21.08
C VAL A 424 5.24 29.89 -22.13
N GLY A 425 5.52 30.12 -23.42
CA GLY A 425 4.63 29.76 -24.53
C GLY A 425 4.42 28.24 -24.70
N ASP A 426 3.35 27.85 -25.39
CA ASP A 426 2.92 26.45 -25.55
C ASP A 426 3.99 25.51 -26.13
N GLU A 427 4.90 26.03 -26.96
CA GLU A 427 5.99 25.26 -27.58
C GLU A 427 7.10 24.87 -26.59
N ALA A 428 7.43 25.73 -25.62
CA ALA A 428 8.47 25.45 -24.62
C ALA A 428 7.99 24.54 -23.48
N ILE A 429 6.67 24.40 -23.30
CA ILE A 429 6.07 23.42 -22.38
C ILE A 429 6.22 22.00 -22.94
N ALA A 430 6.20 21.82 -24.27
CA ALA A 430 6.40 20.52 -24.91
C ALA A 430 7.84 20.01 -24.81
N GLU A 431 8.85 20.89 -24.86
CA GLU A 431 10.27 20.51 -24.70
C GLU A 431 10.65 20.15 -23.25
N LEU A 432 9.88 20.60 -22.26
CA LEU A 432 10.11 20.32 -20.84
C LEU A 432 9.38 19.06 -20.33
N GLY A 433 8.64 18.35 -21.20
CA GLY A 433 7.83 17.18 -20.88
C GLY A 433 8.60 15.91 -20.47
N ASN A 434 9.94 15.91 -20.54
CA ASN A 434 10.78 14.76 -20.18
C ASN A 434 11.07 14.66 -18.66
N PHE A 435 10.04 14.78 -17.83
CA PHE A 435 10.09 14.38 -16.42
C PHE A 435 9.18 13.16 -16.20
N GLU A 436 9.60 12.01 -16.73
CA GLU A 436 8.92 10.70 -16.63
C GLU A 436 8.84 10.12 -15.20
N GLU A 437 9.39 10.79 -14.18
CA GLU A 437 9.55 10.22 -12.83
C GLU A 437 8.32 10.32 -11.91
N LEU A 438 7.17 10.81 -12.40
CA LEU A 438 5.96 11.01 -11.58
C LEU A 438 4.67 10.35 -12.11
N GLY A 439 4.68 9.73 -13.30
CA GLY A 439 3.46 9.24 -13.97
C GLY A 439 3.35 7.73 -14.26
N ALA A 440 4.43 6.95 -14.15
CA ALA A 440 4.48 5.56 -14.63
C ALA A 440 3.85 4.50 -13.69
N ALA A 441 2.64 4.77 -13.21
CA ALA A 441 1.83 3.79 -12.50
C ALA A 441 0.41 3.89 -13.02
N LEU A 442 0.14 3.25 -14.17
CA LEU A 442 -1.12 2.65 -14.61
C LEU A 442 -0.96 2.29 -16.10
N ASP A 443 -0.89 1.00 -16.43
CA ASP A 443 -1.60 0.38 -17.57
C ASP A 443 -1.34 -1.14 -17.59
N LEU A 444 -2.42 -1.89 -17.77
CA LEU A 444 -2.46 -3.34 -18.00
C LEU A 444 -3.04 -3.56 -19.41
N ASP A 445 -2.32 -4.29 -20.27
CA ASP A 445 -2.69 -5.62 -20.79
C ASP A 445 -1.75 -6.01 -21.95
N SER A 446 -1.10 -7.17 -21.82
CA SER A 446 0.03 -7.62 -22.65
C SER A 446 -0.32 -8.83 -23.54
N THR A 447 -1.59 -9.02 -23.85
CA THR A 447 -2.12 -10.30 -24.34
C THR A 447 -1.93 -10.53 -25.85
N ASP A 448 -1.53 -9.53 -26.63
CA ASP A 448 -1.45 -9.66 -28.10
C ASP A 448 -0.03 -9.81 -28.68
N LEU A 449 1.03 -9.81 -27.86
CA LEU A 449 2.43 -9.76 -28.34
C LEU A 449 3.17 -11.12 -28.39
N ALA A 450 2.50 -12.24 -28.11
CA ALA A 450 3.17 -13.50 -27.77
C ALA A 450 3.42 -14.50 -28.93
N GLN A 451 3.13 -14.19 -30.20
CA GLN A 451 3.16 -15.22 -31.26
C GLN A 451 4.38 -15.26 -32.21
N ILE A 452 5.42 -14.44 -32.04
CA ILE A 452 6.59 -14.47 -32.96
C ILE A 452 7.77 -15.19 -32.32
N ASP A 453 8.23 -16.30 -32.88
CA ASP A 453 9.43 -16.98 -32.36
C ASP A 453 10.73 -16.16 -32.56
N ARG A 454 11.82 -16.57 -31.92
CA ARG A 454 12.96 -15.72 -31.54
C ARG A 454 14.14 -15.86 -32.53
N VAL A 455 14.73 -14.77 -33.03
CA VAL A 455 16.11 -14.80 -33.57
C VAL A 455 17.14 -14.58 -32.45
N THR A 456 18.30 -15.21 -32.61
CA THR A 456 19.53 -15.00 -31.83
C THR A 456 20.60 -14.40 -32.77
N PRO A 457 21.37 -13.35 -32.41
CA PRO A 457 22.52 -12.95 -33.21
C PRO A 457 23.82 -13.53 -32.63
N GLY A 458 24.53 -14.29 -33.49
CA GLY A 458 25.96 -14.58 -33.40
C GLY A 458 26.31 -16.00 -32.96
N GLY A 459 26.58 -16.97 -33.85
CA GLY A 459 26.68 -16.91 -35.31
C GLY A 459 26.60 -18.28 -36.01
N SER A 460 26.38 -18.19 -37.34
CA SER A 460 26.56 -19.19 -38.43
C SER A 460 25.49 -20.27 -38.76
N PRO A 461 24.19 -19.91 -38.89
CA PRO A 461 23.29 -20.60 -39.86
C PRO A 461 22.55 -19.71 -40.88
N LEU A 462 22.35 -18.41 -40.62
CA LEU A 462 21.54 -17.52 -41.49
C LEU A 462 22.18 -17.28 -42.87
N ASP A 463 23.51 -17.25 -42.94
CA ASP A 463 24.25 -17.05 -44.19
C ASP A 463 24.06 -18.17 -45.22
N LEU A 464 23.60 -19.35 -44.78
CA LEU A 464 23.37 -20.51 -45.65
C LEU A 464 22.08 -20.40 -46.48
N ILE A 465 21.15 -19.54 -46.07
CA ILE A 465 19.85 -19.34 -46.72
C ILE A 465 19.75 -17.99 -47.45
N ALA A 466 20.86 -17.27 -47.59
CA ALA A 466 20.95 -16.09 -48.44
C ALA A 466 20.76 -16.48 -49.92
N THR A 467 20.08 -15.65 -50.69
CA THR A 467 19.82 -15.86 -52.11
C THR A 467 20.66 -14.92 -52.97
N ASP A 468 20.96 -15.35 -54.20
CA ASP A 468 21.63 -14.54 -55.23
C ASP A 468 20.62 -13.79 -56.14
N GLU A 469 19.38 -13.61 -55.67
CA GLU A 469 18.30 -12.99 -56.45
C GLU A 469 18.62 -11.51 -56.77
N ASP A 470 18.44 -11.08 -58.02
CA ASP A 470 18.70 -9.69 -58.41
C ASP A 470 17.47 -8.81 -58.17
N LEU A 471 17.54 -7.94 -57.16
CA LEU A 471 16.47 -7.01 -56.83
C LEU A 471 16.44 -5.75 -57.72
N THR A 472 17.40 -5.60 -58.65
CA THR A 472 17.45 -4.41 -59.51
C THR A 472 16.30 -4.42 -60.52
N GLY A 473 15.46 -3.38 -60.48
CA GLY A 473 14.30 -3.23 -61.37
C GLY A 473 13.00 -3.89 -60.89
N LEU A 474 13.00 -4.56 -59.73
CA LEU A 474 11.76 -5.07 -59.11
C LEU A 474 10.97 -3.95 -58.41
N PRO A 475 9.62 -3.98 -58.43
CA PRO A 475 8.79 -2.98 -57.76
C PRO A 475 8.92 -3.12 -56.24
N GLU A 476 9.33 -2.03 -55.59
CA GLU A 476 9.28 -1.88 -54.14
C GLU A 476 7.85 -1.53 -53.71
N GLY A 477 7.35 -2.22 -52.68
CA GLY A 477 6.00 -1.99 -52.17
C GLY A 477 5.85 -0.69 -51.36
N THR A 478 4.60 -0.40 -50.97
CA THR A 478 4.26 0.76 -50.10
C THR A 478 3.56 0.27 -48.83
N GLY A 479 3.53 1.09 -47.78
CA GLY A 479 2.94 0.70 -46.49
C GLY A 479 3.71 -0.45 -45.83
N ILE A 480 3.03 -1.55 -45.51
CA ILE A 480 3.65 -2.73 -44.88
C ILE A 480 4.67 -3.44 -45.79
N TYR A 481 4.64 -3.20 -47.10
CA TYR A 481 5.58 -3.73 -48.09
C TYR A 481 6.74 -2.74 -48.39
N GLN A 482 6.85 -1.64 -47.66
CA GLN A 482 7.90 -0.65 -47.89
C GLN A 482 9.28 -1.23 -47.53
N GLY A 483 10.22 -1.22 -48.47
CA GLY A 483 11.51 -1.90 -48.36
C GLY A 483 11.49 -3.38 -48.72
N VAL A 484 10.38 -3.88 -49.27
CA VAL A 484 10.19 -5.26 -49.74
C VAL A 484 10.01 -5.26 -51.26
N PHE A 485 10.75 -6.12 -51.95
CA PHE A 485 10.73 -6.28 -53.40
C PHE A 485 9.92 -7.51 -53.76
N THR A 486 9.02 -7.39 -54.73
CA THR A 486 8.20 -8.53 -55.19
C THR A 486 8.65 -8.95 -56.59
N ASN A 487 8.98 -10.24 -56.77
CA ASN A 487 9.32 -10.78 -58.08
C ASN A 487 8.04 -11.08 -58.90
N PRO A 488 8.15 -11.36 -60.22
CA PRO A 488 6.99 -11.64 -61.08
C PRO A 488 6.17 -12.87 -60.66
N ASP A 489 6.80 -13.81 -59.93
CA ASP A 489 6.15 -15.02 -59.41
C ASP A 489 5.42 -14.78 -58.07
N GLY A 490 5.43 -13.54 -57.57
CA GLY A 490 4.72 -13.12 -56.36
C GLY A 490 5.47 -13.38 -55.05
N GLN A 491 6.75 -13.73 -55.13
CA GLN A 491 7.61 -13.95 -53.96
C GLN A 491 8.25 -12.64 -53.51
N HIS A 492 8.48 -12.51 -52.20
CA HIS A 492 8.94 -11.27 -51.58
C HIS A 492 10.38 -11.40 -51.06
N TYR A 493 11.14 -10.32 -51.16
CA TYR A 493 12.56 -10.28 -50.80
C TYR A 493 12.94 -8.98 -50.09
N ILE A 494 13.94 -9.06 -49.21
CA ILE A 494 14.55 -7.90 -48.54
C ILE A 494 16.07 -7.95 -48.65
N ARG A 495 16.71 -6.79 -48.39
CA ARG A 495 18.16 -6.67 -48.26
C ARG A 495 18.53 -6.42 -46.80
N LEU A 496 19.30 -7.34 -46.21
CA LEU A 496 19.77 -7.31 -44.82
C LEU A 496 21.30 -7.47 -44.82
N GLU A 497 22.02 -6.51 -44.23
CA GLU A 497 23.50 -6.50 -44.14
C GLU A 497 24.23 -6.74 -45.48
N GLY A 498 23.64 -6.30 -46.60
CA GLY A 498 24.21 -6.44 -47.95
C GLY A 498 23.94 -7.78 -48.64
N LYS A 499 23.25 -8.72 -47.99
CA LYS A 499 22.77 -9.97 -48.57
C LYS A 499 21.26 -9.94 -48.80
N ILE A 500 20.78 -10.82 -49.67
CA ILE A 500 19.37 -10.87 -50.09
C ILE A 500 18.75 -12.13 -49.54
N PHE A 501 17.53 -12.01 -49.04
CA PHE A 501 16.80 -13.11 -48.39
C PHE A 501 15.36 -13.12 -48.85
N GLN A 502 14.81 -14.32 -49.07
CA GLN A 502 13.39 -14.50 -49.31
C GLN A 502 12.62 -14.33 -48.00
N VAL A 503 11.52 -13.58 -48.07
CA VAL A 503 10.67 -13.29 -46.91
C VAL A 503 9.21 -13.56 -47.19
N THR A 504 8.48 -13.85 -46.12
CA THR A 504 7.01 -13.94 -46.15
C THR A 504 6.44 -13.09 -45.03
N HIS A 505 5.33 -12.40 -45.30
CA HIS A 505 4.59 -11.69 -44.28
C HIS A 505 3.67 -12.66 -43.55
N ILE A 506 3.78 -12.72 -42.22
CA ILE A 506 2.88 -13.53 -41.41
C ILE A 506 1.87 -12.57 -40.76
N ASP A 507 0.63 -12.63 -41.23
CA ASP A 507 -0.42 -11.68 -40.83
C ASP A 507 -0.74 -11.72 -39.33
N SER A 508 -0.69 -12.90 -38.69
CA SER A 508 -0.91 -13.03 -37.24
C SER A 508 0.17 -12.36 -36.40
N LEU A 509 1.31 -12.07 -37.01
CA LEU A 509 2.51 -11.52 -36.38
C LEU A 509 2.75 -10.07 -36.81
N GLU A 510 1.95 -9.57 -37.77
CA GLU A 510 2.13 -8.29 -38.47
C GLU A 510 3.59 -8.02 -38.86
N ARG A 511 4.30 -9.06 -39.31
CA ARG A 511 5.75 -8.99 -39.50
C ARG A 511 6.26 -9.87 -40.63
N TRP A 512 7.36 -9.41 -41.22
CA TRP A 512 8.15 -10.15 -42.20
C TRP A 512 9.12 -11.12 -41.52
N VAL A 513 9.23 -12.33 -42.06
CA VAL A 513 10.20 -13.34 -41.61
C VAL A 513 11.03 -13.84 -42.79
N ILE A 514 12.32 -14.06 -42.58
CA ILE A 514 13.21 -14.73 -43.53
C ILE A 514 12.93 -16.23 -43.48
N VAL A 515 12.64 -16.81 -44.64
CA VAL A 515 12.30 -18.23 -44.79
C VAL A 515 13.38 -18.98 -45.57
N ASP A 516 13.41 -20.30 -45.43
CA ASP A 516 14.27 -21.14 -46.27
C ASP A 516 13.71 -21.17 -47.71
N PRO A 517 14.49 -20.79 -48.74
CA PRO A 517 14.03 -20.77 -50.13
C PRO A 517 13.59 -22.15 -50.66
N ILE A 518 14.09 -23.25 -50.06
CA ILE A 518 13.76 -24.62 -50.47
C ILE A 518 12.39 -25.04 -49.90
N ALA A 519 11.98 -24.47 -48.77
CA ALA A 519 10.71 -24.76 -48.10
C ALA A 519 10.05 -23.48 -47.54
N PRO A 520 9.65 -22.52 -48.38
CA PRO A 520 9.23 -21.18 -47.94
C PRO A 520 7.91 -21.15 -47.15
N GLU A 521 7.11 -22.22 -47.23
CA GLU A 521 5.88 -22.38 -46.43
C GLU A 521 6.13 -22.96 -45.03
N GLN A 522 7.35 -23.45 -44.76
CA GLN A 522 7.72 -23.97 -43.45
C GLN A 522 8.19 -22.83 -42.54
N ILE A 523 7.27 -22.38 -41.69
CA ILE A 523 7.51 -21.25 -40.77
C ILE A 523 8.50 -21.62 -39.64
N THR A 524 8.58 -22.91 -39.27
CA THR A 524 9.47 -23.39 -38.21
C THR A 524 10.94 -23.25 -38.61
N GLY A 525 11.70 -22.45 -37.86
CA GLY A 525 13.11 -22.16 -38.15
C GLY A 525 13.34 -20.89 -38.99
N SER A 526 12.29 -20.12 -39.27
CA SER A 526 12.37 -18.80 -39.91
C SER A 526 12.95 -17.73 -38.98
N TYR A 527 13.52 -16.68 -39.57
CA TYR A 527 14.17 -15.60 -38.84
C TYR A 527 13.37 -14.30 -38.98
N PRO A 528 12.60 -13.86 -37.96
CA PRO A 528 11.88 -12.59 -38.05
C PRO A 528 12.82 -11.40 -38.17
N VAL A 529 12.33 -10.39 -38.88
CA VAL A 529 13.06 -9.17 -39.21
C VAL A 529 12.16 -7.95 -38.99
N GLN A 530 12.78 -6.82 -38.67
CA GLN A 530 12.08 -5.54 -38.51
C GLN A 530 12.84 -4.42 -39.21
N ARG A 531 12.14 -3.33 -39.50
CA ARG A 531 12.73 -2.14 -40.11
C ARG A 531 12.99 -1.10 -39.03
N SER A 532 14.23 -0.66 -38.89
CA SER A 532 14.61 0.41 -37.97
C SER A 532 14.01 1.75 -38.39
N TRP A 533 13.98 2.72 -37.46
CA TRP A 533 13.51 4.09 -37.73
C TRP A 533 14.30 4.82 -38.83
N THR A 534 15.51 4.33 -39.17
CA THR A 534 16.33 4.83 -40.28
C THR A 534 16.00 4.18 -41.62
N GLY A 535 15.08 3.22 -41.66
CA GLY A 535 14.65 2.53 -42.88
C GLY A 535 15.45 1.29 -43.28
N HIS A 536 16.39 0.83 -42.45
CA HIS A 536 17.18 -0.41 -42.68
C HIS A 536 16.57 -1.63 -41.99
N TRP A 537 16.66 -2.80 -42.62
CA TRP A 537 16.23 -4.08 -42.04
C TRP A 537 17.25 -4.62 -41.03
N GLU A 538 16.78 -5.21 -39.94
CA GLU A 538 17.57 -5.87 -38.89
C GLU A 538 16.88 -7.15 -38.37
N LEU A 539 17.65 -8.09 -37.81
CA LEU A 539 17.10 -9.31 -37.22
C LEU A 539 16.37 -9.01 -35.92
N PHE A 540 15.18 -9.56 -35.78
CA PHE A 540 14.37 -9.39 -34.59
C PHE A 540 14.63 -10.49 -33.57
N THR A 541 15.15 -10.13 -32.40
CA THR A 541 15.51 -11.07 -31.34
C THR A 541 14.51 -11.01 -30.20
N MET A 542 13.89 -12.15 -29.86
CA MET A 542 13.04 -12.25 -28.68
C MET A 542 13.76 -12.98 -27.55
N THR A 543 13.77 -12.37 -26.37
CA THR A 543 14.03 -13.03 -25.09
C THR A 543 12.71 -13.48 -24.45
N ALA A 544 12.20 -14.66 -24.78
CA ALA A 544 11.13 -15.37 -24.03
C ALA A 544 11.62 -16.20 -22.81
N PRO A 545 10.76 -16.34 -21.79
CA PRO A 545 10.30 -17.68 -21.47
C PRO A 545 8.79 -17.82 -21.70
N GLU A 546 8.40 -19.07 -21.95
CA GLU A 546 7.05 -19.64 -22.01
C GLU A 546 5.92 -18.79 -21.38
N ASN A 547 4.89 -18.53 -22.21
CA ASN A 547 3.51 -18.13 -21.85
C ASN A 547 3.32 -17.56 -20.43
N LEU A 548 3.61 -16.26 -20.27
CA LEU A 548 3.57 -15.56 -18.98
C LEU A 548 2.15 -15.41 -18.38
N ALA A 549 1.13 -15.22 -19.22
CA ALA A 549 -0.27 -15.19 -18.78
C ALA A 549 -0.72 -16.60 -18.36
N ALA A 550 -0.41 -17.62 -19.17
CA ALA A 550 -0.78 -19.00 -18.86
C ALA A 550 -0.05 -19.55 -17.62
N SER A 551 1.16 -19.10 -17.26
CA SER A 551 1.85 -19.54 -16.04
C SER A 551 1.22 -18.96 -14.77
N THR A 552 0.81 -17.68 -14.79
CA THR A 552 0.09 -17.08 -13.66
C THR A 552 -1.33 -17.64 -13.54
N GLU A 553 -2.00 -17.91 -14.66
CA GLU A 553 -3.30 -18.60 -14.73
C GLU A 553 -3.21 -20.09 -14.36
N ALA A 554 -2.16 -20.81 -14.78
CA ALA A 554 -1.92 -22.21 -14.40
C ALA A 554 -1.66 -22.33 -12.89
N LEU A 555 -0.94 -21.39 -12.30
CA LEU A 555 -0.80 -21.33 -10.85
C LEU A 555 -2.11 -20.96 -10.14
N ALA A 556 -3.03 -20.26 -10.80
CA ALA A 556 -4.38 -20.02 -10.28
C ALA A 556 -5.24 -21.29 -10.27
N ALA A 557 -4.95 -22.28 -11.12
CA ALA A 557 -5.61 -23.59 -11.06
C ALA A 557 -5.34 -24.35 -9.75
N PHE A 558 -4.30 -23.96 -9.01
CA PHE A 558 -3.98 -24.51 -7.67
C PHE A 558 -4.54 -23.69 -6.51
N ASP A 559 -5.22 -22.58 -6.78
CA ASP A 559 -5.80 -21.74 -5.74
C ASP A 559 -7.11 -22.33 -5.22
N THR A 560 -7.31 -22.25 -3.91
CA THR A 560 -8.60 -22.65 -3.34
C THR A 560 -9.70 -21.69 -3.74
N SER A 561 -10.90 -22.21 -3.97
CA SER A 561 -12.05 -21.38 -4.33
C SER A 561 -12.30 -20.29 -3.28
N PRO A 562 -12.58 -19.04 -3.68
CA PRO A 562 -12.88 -17.94 -2.75
C PRO A 562 -14.00 -18.27 -1.75
N GLY A 563 -14.98 -19.08 -2.15
CA GLY A 563 -16.09 -19.50 -1.28
C GLY A 563 -15.71 -20.43 -0.13
N PHE A 564 -14.52 -21.04 -0.16
CA PHE A 564 -14.02 -21.94 0.89
C PHE A 564 -12.84 -21.38 1.67
N ARG A 565 -12.46 -20.12 1.45
CA ARG A 565 -11.25 -19.50 2.01
C ARG A 565 -11.08 -19.70 3.52
N ASP A 566 -12.13 -19.46 4.30
CA ASP A 566 -12.09 -19.59 5.78
C ASP A 566 -11.95 -21.05 6.23
N ILE A 567 -12.64 -21.96 5.53
CA ILE A 567 -12.55 -23.40 5.79
C ILE A 567 -11.17 -23.92 5.39
N THR A 568 -10.64 -23.50 4.25
CA THR A 568 -9.26 -23.82 3.82
C THR A 568 -8.26 -23.35 4.86
N ALA A 569 -8.38 -22.13 5.38
CA ALA A 569 -7.51 -21.61 6.42
C ALA A 569 -7.51 -22.50 7.67
N MET A 570 -8.67 -23.08 8.02
CA MET A 570 -8.80 -24.06 9.11
C MET A 570 -8.12 -25.39 8.76
N LEU A 571 -8.31 -25.91 7.55
CA LEU A 571 -7.79 -27.20 7.09
C LEU A 571 -6.26 -27.24 6.89
N VAL A 572 -5.62 -26.09 6.65
CA VAL A 572 -4.15 -26.01 6.48
C VAL A 572 -3.39 -25.70 7.77
N ASN A 573 -4.09 -25.60 8.91
CA ASN A 573 -3.43 -25.37 10.19
C ASN A 573 -2.64 -26.62 10.63
N PRO A 574 -1.48 -26.45 11.31
CA PRO A 574 -0.64 -27.57 11.73
C PRO A 574 -1.34 -28.63 12.60
N GLY A 575 -2.43 -28.27 13.30
CA GLY A 575 -3.24 -29.19 14.12
C GLY A 575 -4.42 -29.84 13.38
N ALA A 576 -4.61 -29.56 12.10
CA ALA A 576 -5.79 -29.97 11.34
C ALA A 576 -5.66 -31.35 10.67
N HIS A 577 -4.62 -32.12 10.97
CA HIS A 577 -4.38 -33.43 10.35
C HIS A 577 -5.60 -34.36 10.44
N GLN A 578 -6.25 -34.42 11.61
CA GLN A 578 -7.45 -35.24 11.82
C GLN A 578 -8.65 -34.78 10.97
N LEU A 579 -8.76 -33.50 10.63
CA LEU A 579 -9.81 -33.00 9.73
C LEU A 579 -9.56 -33.46 8.29
N MET A 580 -8.29 -33.62 7.91
CA MET A 580 -7.89 -34.07 6.57
C MET A 580 -8.01 -35.59 6.40
N THR A 581 -7.80 -36.38 7.44
CA THR A 581 -7.73 -37.85 7.36
C THR A 581 -8.90 -38.58 8.02
N GLY A 582 -9.65 -37.93 8.92
CA GLY A 582 -10.75 -38.51 9.68
C GLY A 582 -12.16 -38.28 9.10
N PRO A 583 -13.21 -38.75 9.78
CA PRO A 583 -14.61 -38.46 9.42
C PRO A 583 -14.94 -36.98 9.64
N ILE A 584 -15.74 -36.37 8.74
CA ILE A 584 -16.11 -34.96 8.78
C ILE A 584 -17.57 -34.68 8.38
N ASP A 585 -18.08 -33.55 8.85
CA ASP A 585 -19.41 -33.01 8.52
C ASP A 585 -19.58 -32.68 7.02
N SER A 586 -20.83 -32.56 6.56
CA SER A 586 -21.17 -32.32 5.15
C SER A 586 -20.59 -31.02 4.59
N VAL A 587 -20.52 -29.94 5.39
CA VAL A 587 -20.05 -28.61 4.95
C VAL A 587 -18.53 -28.57 4.73
N LEU A 588 -17.75 -29.25 5.57
CA LEU A 588 -16.29 -29.33 5.43
C LEU A 588 -15.87 -30.27 4.29
N ARG A 589 -16.78 -31.18 3.89
CA ARG A 589 -16.50 -32.24 2.91
C ARG A 589 -16.11 -31.70 1.56
N THR A 590 -16.84 -30.73 1.04
CA THR A 590 -16.58 -30.16 -0.28
C THR A 590 -15.25 -29.41 -0.32
N ALA A 591 -14.98 -28.55 0.68
CA ALA A 591 -13.72 -27.81 0.79
C ALA A 591 -12.52 -28.75 0.97
N ARG A 592 -12.66 -29.79 1.80
CA ARG A 592 -11.61 -30.81 1.98
C ARG A 592 -11.35 -31.56 0.67
N SER A 593 -12.39 -32.04 0.00
CA SER A 593 -12.24 -32.77 -1.26
C SER A 593 -11.56 -31.92 -2.31
N GLN A 594 -11.94 -30.64 -2.44
CA GLN A 594 -11.27 -29.71 -3.34
C GLN A 594 -9.78 -29.56 -2.98
N LEU A 595 -9.45 -29.34 -1.71
CA LEU A 595 -8.05 -29.18 -1.30
C LEU A 595 -7.21 -30.44 -1.56
N ILE A 596 -7.78 -31.63 -1.37
CA ILE A 596 -7.13 -32.92 -1.70
C ILE A 596 -6.90 -33.04 -3.20
N GLU A 597 -7.86 -32.64 -4.02
CA GLU A 597 -7.73 -32.64 -5.48
C GLU A 597 -6.63 -31.70 -5.95
N LEU A 598 -6.59 -30.46 -5.43
CA LEU A 598 -5.53 -29.49 -5.72
C LEU A 598 -4.15 -30.03 -5.33
N ARG A 599 -4.03 -30.67 -4.16
CA ARG A 599 -2.80 -31.35 -3.72
C ARG A 599 -2.39 -32.49 -4.63
N THR A 600 -3.35 -33.25 -5.11
CA THR A 600 -3.11 -34.39 -6.01
C THR A 600 -2.57 -33.90 -7.35
N ASN A 601 -3.19 -32.85 -7.92
CA ASN A 601 -2.77 -32.30 -9.20
C ASN A 601 -1.40 -31.61 -9.08
N LEU A 602 -1.19 -30.78 -8.06
CA LEU A 602 0.10 -30.15 -7.79
C LEU A 602 1.19 -31.20 -7.54
N GLY A 603 0.85 -32.31 -6.89
CA GLY A 603 1.77 -33.43 -6.65
C GLY A 603 2.23 -34.12 -7.91
N LYS A 604 1.30 -34.40 -8.84
CA LYS A 604 1.62 -34.98 -10.15
C LYS A 604 2.55 -34.07 -10.95
N GLU A 605 2.27 -32.77 -10.99
CA GLU A 605 3.10 -31.80 -11.72
C GLU A 605 4.47 -31.62 -11.09
N ALA A 606 4.55 -31.52 -9.76
CA ALA A 606 5.82 -31.44 -9.06
C ALA A 606 6.68 -32.69 -9.29
N GLU A 607 6.10 -33.88 -9.22
CA GLU A 607 6.82 -35.13 -9.50
C GLU A 607 7.31 -35.19 -10.95
N ALA A 608 6.45 -34.87 -11.91
CA ALA A 608 6.83 -34.82 -13.33
C ALA A 608 7.97 -33.82 -13.57
N PHE A 609 7.90 -32.63 -12.95
CA PHE A 609 8.95 -31.63 -13.01
C PHE A 609 10.28 -32.20 -12.48
N PHE A 610 10.32 -32.69 -11.24
CA PHE A 610 11.58 -33.17 -10.67
C PHE A 610 12.16 -34.43 -11.33
N LEU A 611 11.41 -35.12 -12.20
CA LEU A 611 11.94 -36.21 -13.03
C LEU A 611 12.75 -35.70 -14.23
N THR A 612 12.42 -34.52 -14.76
CA THR A 612 13.02 -33.96 -15.98
C THR A 612 13.87 -32.71 -15.73
N SER A 613 13.73 -32.08 -14.56
CA SER A 613 14.45 -30.86 -14.21
C SER A 613 15.95 -31.07 -14.08
N THR A 614 16.71 -30.24 -14.78
CA THR A 614 18.15 -30.10 -14.58
C THR A 614 18.43 -28.80 -13.81
N PRO A 615 19.30 -28.81 -12.79
CA PRO A 615 19.71 -27.58 -12.11
C PRO A 615 20.29 -26.58 -13.10
N GLN A 616 19.92 -25.30 -12.97
CA GLN A 616 20.47 -24.23 -13.80
C GLN A 616 21.95 -23.96 -13.46
N HIS A 617 22.63 -23.23 -14.36
CA HIS A 617 24.04 -22.86 -14.25
C HIS A 617 24.40 -22.32 -12.85
N SER A 618 25.62 -22.61 -12.40
CA SER A 618 26.09 -22.18 -11.09
C SER A 618 26.06 -20.65 -10.96
N PRO A 619 25.56 -20.10 -9.84
CA PRO A 619 25.44 -18.67 -9.66
C PRO A 619 26.81 -17.99 -9.59
N ARG A 620 26.86 -16.70 -9.95
CA ARG A 620 28.06 -15.88 -9.74
C ARG A 620 28.13 -15.47 -8.26
N LEU A 621 29.02 -16.10 -7.51
CA LEU A 621 29.19 -15.83 -6.08
C LEU A 621 30.10 -14.61 -5.82
N PRO A 622 29.78 -13.75 -4.83
CA PRO A 622 30.65 -12.67 -4.40
C PRO A 622 31.90 -13.20 -3.68
N ALA A 623 32.94 -12.38 -3.59
CA ALA A 623 34.17 -12.73 -2.86
C ALA A 623 33.95 -12.63 -1.35
N VAL A 624 33.82 -13.78 -0.68
CA VAL A 624 33.48 -13.81 0.76
C VAL A 624 34.71 -13.63 1.64
N SER A 625 34.63 -12.69 2.59
CA SER A 625 35.60 -12.51 3.67
C SER A 625 34.95 -12.72 5.04
N THR A 626 35.68 -13.28 6.00
CA THR A 626 35.17 -13.55 7.36
C THR A 626 34.80 -12.28 8.13
N THR A 627 35.37 -11.13 7.75
CA THR A 627 35.12 -9.81 8.36
C THR A 627 34.17 -8.93 7.53
N MET A 628 33.63 -9.46 6.42
CA MET A 628 32.70 -8.73 5.56
C MET A 628 31.43 -8.35 6.33
N THR A 629 30.94 -7.14 6.09
CA THR A 629 29.67 -6.66 6.64
C THR A 629 28.49 -7.12 5.77
N PRO A 630 27.27 -7.25 6.33
CA PRO A 630 26.09 -7.55 5.52
C PRO A 630 25.81 -6.52 4.42
N LYS A 631 26.17 -5.25 4.64
CA LYS A 631 26.04 -4.21 3.61
C LYS A 631 26.94 -4.47 2.40
N GLU A 632 28.20 -4.81 2.66
CA GLU A 632 29.16 -5.16 1.60
C GLU A 632 28.71 -6.43 0.86
N PHE A 633 28.24 -7.45 1.60
CA PHE A 633 27.69 -8.66 1.01
C PHE A 633 26.56 -8.36 0.03
N PHE A 634 25.52 -7.62 0.46
CA PHE A 634 24.40 -7.28 -0.41
C PHE A 634 24.82 -6.43 -1.61
N THR A 635 25.79 -5.53 -1.43
CA THR A 635 26.32 -4.73 -2.54
C THR A 635 27.02 -5.61 -3.58
N GLN A 636 27.86 -6.55 -3.15
CA GLN A 636 28.58 -7.42 -4.08
C GLN A 636 27.67 -8.44 -4.77
N VAL A 637 26.73 -9.06 -4.03
CA VAL A 637 25.87 -10.09 -4.61
C VAL A 637 24.92 -9.52 -5.67
N TYR A 638 24.38 -8.31 -5.46
CA TYR A 638 23.48 -7.65 -6.41
C TYR A 638 24.21 -6.88 -7.53
N ALA A 639 25.55 -6.88 -7.53
CA ALA A 639 26.34 -6.39 -8.67
C ALA A 639 26.35 -7.39 -9.84
N SER A 640 26.17 -8.68 -9.55
CA SER A 640 26.25 -9.75 -10.56
C SER A 640 25.02 -10.66 -10.61
N ASN A 641 24.03 -10.44 -9.74
CA ASN A 641 22.83 -11.28 -9.65
C ASN A 641 21.58 -10.41 -9.45
N THR A 642 20.44 -10.90 -9.94
CA THR A 642 19.12 -10.28 -9.72
C THR A 642 18.39 -10.83 -8.50
N GLY A 643 18.72 -12.04 -8.05
CA GLY A 643 18.09 -12.70 -6.91
C GLY A 643 19.06 -13.11 -5.80
N VAL A 644 18.55 -13.30 -4.58
CA VAL A 644 19.23 -14.00 -3.49
C VAL A 644 18.22 -14.80 -2.67
N VAL A 645 18.55 -16.05 -2.32
CA VAL A 645 17.73 -16.88 -1.41
C VAL A 645 18.36 -16.87 0.00
N VAL A 646 17.74 -16.15 0.93
CA VAL A 646 18.11 -16.15 2.35
C VAL A 646 17.31 -17.22 3.09
N ASN A 647 18.00 -18.06 3.84
CA ASN A 647 17.36 -19.15 4.56
C ASN A 647 17.91 -19.36 5.97
N GLU A 648 17.07 -19.89 6.86
CA GLU A 648 17.45 -20.21 8.24
C GLU A 648 16.64 -21.40 8.76
N ALA A 649 17.19 -22.09 9.76
CA ALA A 649 16.50 -23.15 10.48
C ALA A 649 15.54 -22.55 11.52
N ARG A 650 14.23 -22.84 11.42
CA ARG A 650 13.15 -22.52 12.40
C ARG A 650 13.07 -21.06 12.90
N ASN A 651 11.87 -20.47 12.91
CA ASN A 651 11.52 -19.12 13.40
C ASN A 651 12.20 -17.91 12.68
N ALA A 652 13.27 -18.14 11.91
CA ALA A 652 13.96 -17.16 11.07
C ALA A 652 14.42 -15.89 11.82
N VAL A 653 14.79 -16.00 13.11
CA VAL A 653 15.11 -14.83 13.96
C VAL A 653 16.36 -14.11 13.46
N GLY A 654 17.42 -14.84 13.09
CA GLY A 654 18.65 -14.25 12.58
C GLY A 654 18.45 -13.55 11.22
N SER A 655 17.63 -14.15 10.36
CA SER A 655 17.25 -13.63 9.04
C SER A 655 16.32 -12.43 9.18
N CYS A 656 15.39 -12.44 10.12
CA CYS A 656 14.59 -11.28 10.46
C CYS A 656 15.47 -10.14 10.97
N GLN A 657 16.41 -10.43 11.87
CA GLN A 657 17.40 -9.45 12.36
C GLN A 657 18.24 -8.87 11.21
N LEU A 658 18.70 -9.70 10.28
CA LEU A 658 19.42 -9.27 9.09
C LEU A 658 18.57 -8.32 8.25
N LEU A 659 17.37 -8.75 7.86
CA LEU A 659 16.51 -7.99 6.97
C LEU A 659 16.04 -6.68 7.60
N ILE A 660 15.64 -6.68 8.87
CA ILE A 660 15.21 -5.46 9.59
C ILE A 660 16.36 -4.43 9.65
N LYS A 661 17.60 -4.87 9.88
CA LYS A 661 18.75 -3.95 9.97
C LYS A 661 19.22 -3.42 8.62
N TYR A 662 19.05 -4.20 7.55
CA TYR A 662 19.67 -3.92 6.24
C TYR A 662 18.67 -3.78 5.09
N MET A 663 17.38 -3.61 5.37
CA MET A 663 16.36 -3.43 4.31
C MET A 663 16.61 -2.20 3.44
N SER A 664 17.08 -1.09 4.04
CA SER A 664 17.45 0.12 3.29
C SER A 664 18.64 -0.14 2.34
N THR A 665 19.57 -1.03 2.72
CA THR A 665 20.63 -1.49 1.81
C THR A 665 20.05 -2.27 0.65
N LEU A 666 19.10 -3.19 0.88
CA LEU A 666 18.42 -3.91 -0.20
C LEU A 666 17.74 -2.94 -1.18
N LYS A 667 17.05 -1.93 -0.65
CA LYS A 667 16.45 -0.87 -1.48
C LYS A 667 17.50 -0.09 -2.27
N ALA A 668 18.63 0.26 -1.65
CA ALA A 668 19.75 0.92 -2.33
C ALA A 668 20.35 0.05 -3.45
N GLN A 669 20.28 -1.27 -3.33
CA GLN A 669 20.64 -2.21 -4.40
C GLN A 669 19.54 -2.41 -5.45
N GLN A 670 18.46 -1.63 -5.39
CA GLN A 670 17.27 -1.69 -6.26
C GLN A 670 16.44 -2.97 -6.12
N VAL A 671 16.52 -3.66 -4.98
CA VAL A 671 15.60 -4.76 -4.68
C VAL A 671 14.18 -4.21 -4.56
N LYS A 672 13.25 -4.76 -5.34
CA LYS A 672 11.83 -4.35 -5.35
C LYS A 672 10.90 -5.39 -4.76
N THR A 673 11.27 -6.67 -4.78
CA THR A 673 10.40 -7.76 -4.32
C THR A 673 11.05 -8.63 -3.24
N LEU A 674 10.31 -8.84 -2.15
CA LEU A 674 10.63 -9.77 -1.07
C LEU A 674 9.64 -10.94 -1.08
N TYR A 675 10.10 -12.12 -1.48
CA TYR A 675 9.32 -13.35 -1.41
C TYR A 675 9.42 -13.98 -0.02
N VAL A 676 8.30 -14.43 0.54
CA VAL A 676 8.27 -14.96 1.91
C VAL A 676 7.56 -16.30 1.95
N GLN A 677 8.29 -17.33 2.40
CA GLN A 677 7.73 -18.66 2.60
C GLN A 677 6.77 -18.72 3.79
N GLY A 678 5.75 -19.58 3.69
CA GLY A 678 4.72 -19.79 4.71
C GLY A 678 3.51 -18.86 4.57
N LEU A 679 3.67 -17.74 3.86
CA LEU A 679 2.57 -16.92 3.36
C LEU A 679 2.03 -17.55 2.08
N LEU A 680 0.70 -17.51 1.94
CA LEU A 680 -0.03 -18.26 0.93
C LEU A 680 -0.64 -17.31 -0.10
N LYS A 681 -0.48 -17.58 -1.40
CA LYS A 681 -1.03 -16.74 -2.46
C LYS A 681 -2.54 -16.59 -2.30
N ASP A 682 -3.24 -17.72 -2.37
CA ASP A 682 -4.69 -17.88 -2.28
C ASP A 682 -5.33 -17.29 -1.00
N LEU A 683 -4.65 -17.36 0.16
CA LEU A 683 -5.20 -16.85 1.42
C LEU A 683 -4.65 -15.49 1.87
N HIS A 684 -3.45 -15.09 1.43
CA HIS A 684 -2.73 -13.97 2.01
C HIS A 684 -2.20 -12.93 1.01
N GLN A 685 -2.15 -13.19 -0.30
CA GLN A 685 -1.59 -12.22 -1.26
C GLN A 685 -2.40 -10.91 -1.28
N ASP A 686 -3.72 -10.98 -1.31
CA ASP A 686 -4.58 -9.79 -1.23
C ASP A 686 -4.41 -9.03 0.09
N LEU A 687 -4.09 -9.73 1.19
CA LEU A 687 -3.81 -9.10 2.47
C LEU A 687 -2.44 -8.40 2.45
N LEU A 688 -1.45 -8.99 1.79
CA LEU A 688 -0.11 -8.43 1.62
C LEU A 688 -0.13 -7.21 0.70
N ASP A 689 -0.84 -7.27 -0.42
CA ASP A 689 -0.96 -6.16 -1.37
C ASP A 689 -1.75 -5.01 -0.74
N ARG A 690 -2.82 -5.32 0.01
CA ARG A 690 -3.50 -4.32 0.86
C ARG A 690 -2.57 -3.73 1.91
N PHE A 691 -1.76 -4.53 2.59
CA PHE A 691 -0.80 -4.01 3.57
C PHE A 691 0.25 -3.12 2.91
N HIS A 692 0.78 -3.50 1.75
CA HIS A 692 1.73 -2.68 0.99
C HIS A 692 1.11 -1.35 0.58
N ALA A 693 -0.09 -1.37 0.00
CA ALA A 693 -0.80 -0.16 -0.44
C ALA A 693 -1.24 0.74 0.74
N THR A 694 -1.83 0.17 1.79
CA THR A 694 -2.52 0.94 2.85
C THR A 694 -1.68 1.17 4.10
N GLY A 695 -0.67 0.32 4.36
CA GLY A 695 0.06 0.28 5.64
C GLY A 695 -0.69 -0.37 6.79
N ILE A 696 -1.95 -0.76 6.59
CA ILE A 696 -2.78 -1.38 7.61
C ILE A 696 -2.52 -2.88 7.61
N LEU A 697 -2.00 -3.39 8.72
CA LEU A 697 -1.80 -4.82 8.90
C LEU A 697 -3.10 -5.45 9.44
N GLY A 698 -3.87 -6.08 8.55
CA GLY A 698 -5.14 -6.72 8.94
C GLY A 698 -4.95 -7.86 9.95
N ARG A 699 -5.96 -8.08 10.81
CA ARG A 699 -5.95 -9.08 11.90
C ARG A 699 -5.57 -10.49 11.43
N ASP A 700 -6.07 -10.92 10.26
CA ASP A 700 -5.80 -12.26 9.73
C ASP A 700 -4.35 -12.43 9.30
N LEU A 701 -3.77 -11.42 8.65
CA LEU A 701 -2.37 -11.40 8.27
C LEU A 701 -1.47 -11.31 9.50
N GLU A 702 -1.82 -10.46 10.47
CA GLU A 702 -1.05 -10.37 11.73
C GLU A 702 -1.08 -11.68 12.51
N LYS A 703 -2.24 -12.32 12.61
CA LYS A 703 -2.36 -13.67 13.19
C LYS A 703 -1.47 -14.66 12.45
N LYS A 704 -1.51 -14.68 11.11
CA LYS A 704 -0.67 -15.57 10.31
C LYS A 704 0.83 -15.33 10.53
N LEU A 705 1.27 -14.07 10.57
CA LEU A 705 2.68 -13.72 10.80
C LEU A 705 3.16 -14.14 12.18
N ARG A 706 2.31 -13.97 13.19
CA ARG A 706 2.56 -14.48 14.54
C ARG A 706 2.64 -16.01 14.55
N ASP A 707 1.72 -16.69 13.87
CA ASP A 707 1.71 -18.16 13.80
C ASP A 707 2.94 -18.69 13.07
N LEU A 708 3.41 -18.03 12.00
CA LEU A 708 4.64 -18.39 11.30
C LEU A 708 5.89 -18.19 12.17
N HIS A 709 5.92 -17.10 12.95
CA HIS A 709 7.02 -16.82 13.87
C HIS A 709 7.05 -17.79 15.06
N ASN A 710 5.89 -18.20 15.56
CA ASN A 710 5.72 -19.06 16.73
C ASN A 710 5.81 -20.57 16.41
N ARG A 711 6.27 -20.99 15.23
CA ARG A 711 6.48 -22.41 14.89
C ARG A 711 7.66 -23.07 15.66
N GLY A 712 8.14 -22.45 16.74
CA GLY A 712 9.16 -22.95 17.66
C GLY A 712 8.90 -22.47 19.10
N THR A 713 9.52 -23.13 20.07
CA THR A 713 9.20 -23.07 21.50
C THR A 713 9.63 -21.80 22.25
N THR A 714 10.30 -20.85 21.59
CA THR A 714 10.78 -19.61 22.21
C THR A 714 9.96 -18.40 21.74
N LEU A 715 9.15 -17.87 22.66
CA LEU A 715 8.46 -16.59 22.54
C LEU A 715 9.49 -15.45 22.56
N ASP A 716 9.91 -14.95 21.39
CA ASP A 716 10.59 -13.66 21.32
C ASP A 716 9.54 -12.53 21.30
N SER A 717 9.70 -11.55 22.20
CA SER A 717 8.69 -10.55 22.56
C SER A 717 8.70 -9.29 21.70
N GLY A 718 9.13 -9.42 20.42
CA GLY A 718 8.63 -8.50 19.38
C GLY A 718 9.65 -7.66 18.61
N ARG A 719 10.97 -7.86 18.76
CA ARG A 719 11.96 -7.07 18.01
C ARG A 719 12.29 -7.61 16.61
N TYR A 720 12.65 -8.90 16.50
CA TYR A 720 13.08 -9.49 15.22
C TYR A 720 12.08 -10.53 14.73
N THR A 721 10.92 -10.04 14.30
CA THR A 721 9.80 -10.88 13.85
C THR A 721 9.52 -10.68 12.37
N LEU A 722 8.86 -11.66 11.74
CA LEU A 722 8.45 -11.55 10.34
C LEU A 722 7.50 -10.37 10.12
N ARG A 723 6.70 -10.03 11.13
CA ARG A 723 5.88 -8.80 11.15
C ARG A 723 6.75 -7.55 10.93
N GLN A 724 7.85 -7.43 11.66
CA GLN A 724 8.75 -6.27 11.53
C GLN A 724 9.50 -6.26 10.19
N VAL A 725 9.84 -7.44 9.64
CA VAL A 725 10.40 -7.54 8.27
C VAL A 725 9.42 -6.97 7.24
N LEU A 726 8.13 -7.32 7.32
CA LEU A 726 7.11 -6.80 6.41
C LEU A 726 6.91 -5.28 6.56
N VAL A 727 6.86 -4.79 7.79
CA VAL A 727 6.78 -3.34 8.09
C VAL A 727 7.96 -2.59 7.48
N GLU A 728 9.17 -3.12 7.66
CA GLU A 728 10.39 -2.51 7.15
C GLU A 728 10.47 -2.61 5.61
N ALA A 729 10.09 -3.73 5.00
CA ALA A 729 10.01 -3.88 3.56
C ALA A 729 9.06 -2.83 2.96
N ARG A 730 7.87 -2.67 3.55
CA ARG A 730 6.93 -1.63 3.14
C ARG A 730 7.52 -0.23 3.29
N ARG A 731 8.19 0.06 4.43
CA ARG A 731 8.84 1.37 4.68
C ARG A 731 9.83 1.74 3.58
N GLN A 732 10.52 0.75 3.02
CA GLN A 732 11.47 0.92 1.92
C GLN A 732 10.85 0.80 0.51
N GLY A 733 9.53 0.60 0.39
CA GLY A 733 8.85 0.39 -0.89
C GLY A 733 9.24 -0.92 -1.57
N ILE A 734 9.57 -1.96 -0.79
CA ILE A 734 9.80 -3.33 -1.26
C ILE A 734 8.47 -4.09 -1.12
N SER A 735 7.95 -4.59 -2.24
CA SER A 735 6.71 -5.36 -2.31
C SER A 735 6.92 -6.76 -1.74
N VAL A 736 5.99 -7.24 -0.91
CA VAL A 736 6.06 -8.57 -0.31
C VAL A 736 5.13 -9.52 -1.05
N LYS A 737 5.67 -10.64 -1.55
CA LYS A 737 4.91 -11.66 -2.26
C LYS A 737 4.94 -12.98 -1.48
N ALA A 738 3.76 -13.60 -1.31
CA ALA A 738 3.65 -14.95 -0.75
C ALA A 738 4.40 -15.95 -1.64
N LEU A 739 4.98 -17.01 -1.08
CA LEU A 739 5.75 -18.00 -1.85
C LEU A 739 5.05 -19.37 -1.96
N ASP A 740 4.09 -19.66 -1.06
CA ASP A 740 3.37 -20.93 -1.00
C ASP A 740 1.89 -20.75 -1.43
N CYS A 741 1.14 -21.84 -1.57
CA CYS A 741 -0.34 -21.89 -1.59
C CYS A 741 -0.86 -22.96 -0.62
N ALA A 742 -2.17 -22.99 -0.34
CA ALA A 742 -2.77 -23.97 0.58
C ALA A 742 -2.46 -25.43 0.21
N ALA A 743 -2.46 -25.76 -1.09
CA ALA A 743 -2.14 -27.09 -1.59
C ALA A 743 -0.66 -27.46 -1.36
N SER A 744 0.26 -26.51 -1.48
CA SER A 744 1.70 -26.78 -1.36
C SER A 744 2.20 -27.13 0.06
N LEU A 745 1.43 -26.79 1.12
CA LEU A 745 1.93 -26.85 2.51
C LEU A 745 2.08 -28.26 3.09
N SER A 746 1.24 -29.21 2.66
CA SER A 746 1.13 -30.54 3.27
C SER A 746 0.66 -31.57 2.26
N THR A 747 0.99 -32.84 2.51
CA THR A 747 0.48 -34.01 1.80
C THR A 747 -0.72 -34.65 2.50
N ASP A 748 -1.26 -34.02 3.54
CA ASP A 748 -2.42 -34.55 4.28
C ASP A 748 -3.62 -34.79 3.36
N GLY A 749 -4.27 -35.94 3.53
CA GLY A 749 -5.41 -36.38 2.71
C GLY A 749 -5.02 -37.08 1.40
N LEU A 750 -3.74 -37.12 1.03
CA LEU A 750 -3.26 -37.92 -0.10
C LEU A 750 -3.07 -39.39 0.29
N SER A 751 -3.46 -40.30 -0.60
CA SER A 751 -3.22 -41.73 -0.45
C SER A 751 -1.79 -42.07 -0.88
N ASN A 752 -0.97 -42.54 0.05
CA ASN A 752 0.40 -43.04 -0.20
C ASN A 752 1.30 -42.05 -0.98
N PRO A 753 1.56 -40.83 -0.45
CA PRO A 753 2.38 -39.84 -1.13
C PRO A 753 3.82 -40.34 -1.34
N ALA A 754 4.44 -39.98 -2.48
CA ALA A 754 5.82 -40.36 -2.75
C ALA A 754 6.79 -39.81 -1.68
N PRO A 755 7.94 -40.46 -1.46
CA PRO A 755 8.97 -39.94 -0.58
C PRO A 755 9.35 -38.51 -0.93
N HIS A 756 9.44 -37.65 0.08
CA HIS A 756 9.80 -36.22 -0.06
C HIS A 756 8.82 -35.36 -0.87
N LEU A 757 7.63 -35.87 -1.23
CA LEU A 757 6.62 -35.12 -1.99
C LEU A 757 6.26 -33.78 -1.33
N GLN A 758 6.14 -33.74 0.00
CA GLN A 758 5.86 -32.49 0.72
C GLN A 758 6.88 -31.39 0.45
N GLN A 759 8.18 -31.74 0.40
CA GLN A 759 9.23 -30.78 0.07
C GLN A 759 9.12 -30.35 -1.40
N ARG A 760 8.92 -31.31 -2.30
CA ARG A 760 8.79 -31.07 -3.75
C ARG A 760 7.64 -30.15 -4.08
N LEU A 761 6.46 -30.34 -3.47
CA LEU A 761 5.31 -29.45 -3.63
C LEU A 761 5.66 -27.99 -3.32
N ARG A 762 6.34 -27.76 -2.19
CA ARG A 762 6.74 -26.41 -1.76
C ARG A 762 7.78 -25.79 -2.68
N VAL A 763 8.82 -26.54 -3.05
CA VAL A 763 9.87 -26.04 -3.94
C VAL A 763 9.31 -25.77 -5.34
N TYR A 764 8.52 -26.69 -5.89
CA TYR A 764 7.93 -26.56 -7.23
C TYR A 764 7.02 -25.32 -7.33
N TYR A 765 6.05 -25.18 -6.42
CA TYR A 765 5.14 -24.05 -6.45
C TYR A 765 5.89 -22.71 -6.26
N ALA A 766 6.83 -22.66 -5.32
CA ALA A 766 7.66 -21.48 -5.08
C ALA A 766 8.54 -21.12 -6.29
N TYR A 767 9.13 -22.12 -6.95
CA TYR A 767 9.94 -21.94 -8.16
C TYR A 767 9.09 -21.35 -9.28
N LYS A 768 7.96 -21.99 -9.59
CA LYS A 768 7.03 -21.52 -10.63
C LYS A 768 6.48 -20.14 -10.33
N ARG A 769 6.24 -19.83 -9.06
CA ARG A 769 5.77 -18.50 -8.65
C ARG A 769 6.82 -17.41 -8.85
N ILE A 770 8.09 -17.66 -8.50
CA ILE A 770 9.17 -16.70 -8.77
C ILE A 770 9.40 -16.58 -10.28
N GLU A 771 9.45 -17.70 -11.00
CA GLU A 771 9.61 -17.75 -12.45
C GLU A 771 8.54 -16.91 -13.15
N ALA A 772 7.26 -17.08 -12.79
CA ALA A 772 6.14 -16.33 -13.36
C ALA A 772 6.18 -14.83 -13.05
N LEU A 773 6.61 -14.43 -11.85
CA LEU A 773 6.67 -13.02 -11.46
C LEU A 773 7.91 -12.31 -12.01
N GLN A 774 9.04 -13.02 -12.11
CA GLN A 774 10.28 -12.48 -12.66
C GLN A 774 10.29 -12.49 -14.19
N SER A 775 9.57 -13.38 -14.86
CA SER A 775 9.45 -13.31 -16.32
C SER A 775 8.76 -12.02 -16.76
N LEU A 776 7.79 -11.50 -15.98
CA LEU A 776 7.15 -10.20 -16.24
C LEU A 776 8.11 -9.02 -16.08
N LYS A 777 9.15 -9.18 -15.25
CA LYS A 777 10.13 -8.13 -14.93
C LYS A 777 11.54 -8.73 -14.74
N PRO A 778 12.22 -9.15 -15.83
CA PRO A 778 13.46 -9.93 -15.74
C PRO A 778 14.59 -9.23 -14.97
N ASP A 779 14.66 -7.90 -15.09
CA ASP A 779 15.69 -7.07 -14.43
C ASP A 779 15.31 -6.66 -13.00
N GLU A 780 14.11 -6.99 -12.53
CA GLU A 780 13.69 -6.64 -11.18
C GLU A 780 14.46 -7.48 -10.15
N LYS A 781 15.20 -6.79 -9.27
CA LYS A 781 15.96 -7.46 -8.21
C LYS A 781 15.04 -7.90 -7.08
N TRP A 782 15.30 -9.09 -6.55
CA TRP A 782 14.46 -9.72 -5.53
C TRP A 782 15.26 -10.46 -4.46
N LEU A 783 14.60 -10.76 -3.35
CA LEU A 783 15.11 -11.61 -2.27
C LEU A 783 14.02 -12.60 -1.85
N ALA A 784 14.36 -13.86 -1.62
CA ALA A 784 13.44 -14.84 -1.03
C ALA A 784 13.89 -15.22 0.39
N LEU A 785 12.97 -15.15 1.36
CA LEU A 785 13.14 -15.61 2.72
C LEU A 785 12.47 -16.97 2.90
N THR A 786 13.26 -18.01 3.17
CA THR A 786 12.80 -19.40 3.16
C THR A 786 13.31 -20.22 4.34
N ASP A 787 12.69 -21.38 4.58
CA ASP A 787 13.26 -22.43 5.42
C ASP A 787 14.44 -23.10 4.69
N GLN A 788 15.46 -23.49 5.45
CA GLN A 788 16.66 -24.10 4.89
C GLN A 788 16.40 -25.33 3.98
N THR A 789 15.33 -26.10 4.21
CA THR A 789 15.00 -27.31 3.44
C THR A 789 14.48 -27.06 2.02
N VAL A 790 14.16 -25.81 1.67
CA VAL A 790 13.69 -25.45 0.32
C VAL A 790 14.68 -24.59 -0.46
N ALA A 791 15.70 -24.05 0.21
CA ALA A 791 16.61 -23.07 -0.39
C ALA A 791 17.59 -23.74 -1.35
N ASN A 792 18.24 -24.82 -0.91
CA ASN A 792 19.22 -25.58 -1.67
C ASN A 792 18.86 -27.08 -1.64
N HIS A 793 19.75 -27.92 -2.15
CA HIS A 793 19.56 -29.37 -2.16
C HIS A 793 19.27 -29.91 -0.76
N TYR A 794 18.13 -30.58 -0.62
CA TYR A 794 17.77 -31.32 0.58
C TYR A 794 17.05 -32.59 0.16
N SER A 795 17.42 -33.72 0.78
CA SER A 795 16.86 -35.05 0.47
C SER A 795 16.85 -35.39 -1.03
N ARG A 796 17.96 -35.10 -1.74
CA ARG A 796 18.13 -35.34 -3.20
C ARG A 796 17.15 -34.56 -4.10
N THR A 797 16.46 -33.57 -3.57
CA THR A 797 15.63 -32.65 -4.34
C THR A 797 16.37 -31.32 -4.47
N PRO A 798 16.59 -30.78 -5.69
CA PRO A 798 17.17 -29.45 -5.86
C PRO A 798 16.23 -28.39 -5.26
N GLY A 799 16.81 -27.41 -4.56
CA GLY A 799 16.07 -26.31 -3.95
C GLY A 799 15.92 -25.11 -4.90
N LEU A 800 15.28 -24.05 -4.42
CA LEU A 800 15.01 -22.83 -5.20
C LEU A 800 16.26 -22.19 -5.80
N ALA A 801 17.32 -22.04 -5.01
CA ALA A 801 18.57 -21.45 -5.47
C ALA A 801 19.21 -22.28 -6.60
N ASN A 802 19.06 -23.61 -6.55
CA ASN A 802 19.59 -24.52 -7.57
C ASN A 802 18.77 -24.50 -8.86
N LEU A 803 17.45 -24.38 -8.75
CA LEU A 803 16.56 -24.34 -9.90
C LEU A 803 16.63 -22.99 -10.62
N ILE A 804 16.75 -21.88 -9.89
CA ILE A 804 16.80 -20.51 -10.46
C ILE A 804 18.23 -20.11 -10.84
N GLY A 805 19.25 -20.81 -10.34
CA GLY A 805 20.66 -20.45 -10.58
C GLY A 805 21.08 -19.15 -9.88
N THR A 806 20.61 -18.94 -8.64
CA THR A 806 20.84 -17.70 -7.87
C THR A 806 21.60 -17.99 -6.57
N PRO A 807 22.41 -17.05 -6.04
CA PRO A 807 23.14 -17.26 -4.80
C PRO A 807 22.22 -17.52 -3.59
N SER A 808 22.64 -18.42 -2.69
CA SER A 808 21.98 -18.61 -1.41
C SER A 808 22.82 -18.21 -0.20
N LEU A 809 22.15 -17.64 0.80
CA LEU A 809 22.73 -17.25 2.08
C LEU A 809 22.01 -18.00 3.21
N ARG A 810 22.71 -18.94 3.86
CA ARG A 810 22.22 -19.63 5.05
C ARG A 810 22.62 -18.87 6.32
N VAL A 811 21.63 -18.32 7.01
CA VAL A 811 21.80 -17.61 8.28
C VAL A 811 21.70 -18.60 9.43
N LYS A 812 22.63 -18.47 10.38
CA LYS A 812 22.65 -19.22 11.65
C LYS A 812 22.67 -18.24 12.80
N LEU A 813 21.64 -18.25 13.63
CA LEU A 813 21.67 -17.52 14.90
C LEU A 813 22.70 -18.18 15.83
N VAL A 814 23.64 -17.39 16.34
CA VAL A 814 24.67 -17.82 17.31
C VAL A 814 24.55 -16.99 18.58
N ASP A 815 25.19 -17.44 19.65
CA ASP A 815 25.25 -16.71 20.91
C ASP A 815 25.85 -15.30 20.72
N GLY A 816 25.42 -14.35 21.55
CA GLY A 816 25.75 -12.92 21.38
C GLY A 816 27.23 -12.57 21.56
N ASP A 817 28.02 -13.48 22.14
CA ASP A 817 29.48 -13.37 22.30
C ASP A 817 30.24 -13.79 21.03
N GLN A 818 29.60 -14.56 20.15
CA GLN A 818 30.19 -14.94 18.87
C GLN A 818 30.09 -13.76 17.89
N PRO A 819 31.16 -13.46 17.14
CA PRO A 819 31.15 -12.36 16.17
C PRO A 819 30.30 -12.70 14.93
N LEU A 820 29.78 -11.66 14.28
CA LEU A 820 29.18 -11.77 12.95
C LEU A 820 30.25 -12.21 11.96
N ARG A 821 30.02 -13.33 11.25
CA ARG A 821 30.99 -13.90 10.30
C ARG A 821 30.32 -14.48 9.07
N PHE A 822 30.85 -14.13 7.91
CA PHE A 822 30.56 -14.79 6.65
C PHE A 822 31.57 -15.90 6.34
N GLY A 823 31.16 -16.87 5.53
CA GLY A 823 32.06 -17.89 4.98
C GLY A 823 31.34 -18.77 3.96
N LEU A 824 32.09 -19.57 3.22
CA LEU A 824 31.50 -20.64 2.42
C LEU A 824 30.77 -21.63 3.34
N ASP A 825 29.57 -22.07 2.97
CA ASP A 825 28.81 -22.99 3.81
C ASP A 825 29.34 -24.42 3.66
N THR A 826 30.05 -24.89 4.68
CA THR A 826 30.57 -26.27 4.75
C THR A 826 29.46 -27.30 4.95
N GLY A 827 28.24 -26.85 5.24
CA GLY A 827 27.08 -27.69 5.46
C GLY A 827 26.84 -28.09 6.91
N GLU A 828 25.65 -28.63 7.15
CA GLU A 828 25.26 -29.19 8.45
C GLU A 828 24.47 -30.49 8.28
N VAL A 829 24.80 -31.50 9.07
CA VAL A 829 24.08 -32.77 9.07
C VAL A 829 22.92 -32.67 10.05
N LEU A 830 21.69 -32.54 9.54
CA LEU A 830 20.48 -32.45 10.37
C LEU A 830 20.05 -33.81 10.93
N THR A 831 20.24 -34.88 10.14
CA THR A 831 19.91 -36.26 10.52
C THR A 831 21.05 -37.17 10.10
N PRO A 832 21.54 -38.07 10.99
CA PRO A 832 22.54 -39.06 10.63
C PRO A 832 22.12 -39.86 9.38
N GLY A 833 22.99 -39.91 8.37
CA GLY A 833 22.73 -40.63 7.10
C GLY A 833 22.14 -39.78 5.96
N LEU A 834 21.77 -38.52 6.19
CA LEU A 834 21.41 -37.58 5.12
C LEU A 834 22.59 -36.73 4.65
N ILE A 835 22.55 -36.30 3.39
CA ILE A 835 23.52 -35.35 2.82
C ILE A 835 23.45 -34.04 3.65
N PRO A 836 24.60 -33.46 4.05
CA PRO A 836 24.60 -32.20 4.77
C PRO A 836 23.84 -31.12 4.00
N ILE A 837 22.97 -30.38 4.68
CA ILE A 837 22.31 -29.23 4.08
C ILE A 837 23.34 -28.12 3.93
N ARG A 838 23.50 -27.59 2.70
CA ARG A 838 24.48 -26.55 2.36
C ARG A 838 23.82 -25.44 1.57
N GLY A 839 24.06 -24.20 1.96
CA GLY A 839 23.94 -23.05 1.07
C GLY A 839 25.23 -22.82 0.27
N ASP A 840 25.28 -21.74 -0.51
CA ASP A 840 26.53 -21.29 -1.12
C ASP A 840 27.38 -20.54 -0.09
N ILE A 841 26.72 -19.69 0.71
CA ILE A 841 27.33 -18.81 1.69
C ILE A 841 26.62 -18.98 3.02
N SER A 842 27.37 -18.91 4.12
CA SER A 842 26.85 -18.92 5.48
C SER A 842 27.10 -17.60 6.20
N LEU A 843 26.15 -17.19 7.03
CA LEU A 843 26.26 -16.05 7.94
C LEU A 843 25.96 -16.51 9.37
N LYS A 844 26.94 -16.38 10.26
CA LYS A 844 26.71 -16.46 11.71
C LYS A 844 26.21 -15.10 12.18
N MET A 845 24.95 -15.04 12.60
CA MET A 845 24.29 -13.82 13.11
C MET A 845 24.26 -13.88 14.64
N PRO A 846 24.92 -12.95 15.36
CA PRO A 846 24.88 -12.92 16.81
C PRO A 846 23.48 -12.54 17.32
N ALA A 847 22.99 -13.28 18.31
CA ALA A 847 21.78 -12.94 19.04
C ALA A 847 21.94 -11.56 19.72
N ALA A 848 20.92 -10.72 19.68
CA ALA A 848 20.97 -9.45 20.40
C ALA A 848 20.99 -9.70 21.90
N GLY A 849 22.06 -9.25 22.58
CA GLY A 849 22.21 -9.43 24.02
C GLY A 849 21.04 -8.83 24.80
N LYS A 850 20.58 -9.54 25.86
CA LYS A 850 19.82 -8.91 26.94
C LYS A 850 20.68 -7.74 27.43
N GLY A 851 20.13 -6.53 27.42
CA GLY A 851 20.84 -5.35 27.91
C GLY A 851 21.44 -5.67 29.28
N SER A 852 22.76 -5.58 29.37
CA SER A 852 23.47 -5.56 30.63
C SER A 852 22.90 -4.40 31.44
N GLY A 853 22.41 -4.70 32.64
CA GLY A 853 22.21 -3.67 33.65
C GLY A 853 23.49 -2.86 33.76
N ILE A 854 23.40 -1.58 33.46
CA ILE A 854 24.46 -0.65 33.81
C ILE A 854 24.23 -0.38 35.30
N GLU A 855 25.03 -1.05 36.12
CA GLU A 855 25.44 -0.52 37.42
C GLU A 855 26.17 0.80 37.16
N ALA A 856 25.52 1.92 37.52
CA ALA A 856 26.08 3.14 38.11
C ALA A 856 24.96 4.17 38.30
#